data_AF-A0A419JY77-F1
#
_entry.id   AF-A0A419JY77-F1
#
_cell.length_a   1.000
_cell.length_b   1.000
_cell.length_c   1.000
_cell.angle_alpha   90.00
_cell.angle_beta   90.00
_cell.angle_gamma   90.00
#
_symmetry.space_group_name_H-M   'P 1'
#
loop_
_entity.id
_entity.type
_entity.pdbx_description
1 polymer ?
#
loop_
_entity_poly.entity_id
_entity_poly.type
_entity_poly.pdbx_seq_one_letter_code
_entity_poly.pdbx_strand_id
1 'polypeptide(L)'
;MEKGEDTVNRIVIGIGGQGGTIVNNILRMLKFKAGKAPKNEEFLIIDTDQASANACSEVEERKKIILSRPDTILMKNTNRWLPDPYLSAAGAGCGQHRIYGRAMYNVHRERIFSAIGSAASELRNRTGGKDFFILMVCAFGGGTGSSMLLDVAIDIRDWISKQFGSEPVMFGIGILPSSKESVLPTGNALGAMKELHFLMSHTEDIIIDDKNYSNPFKLFFLLGRDLQGQNRDEELERAIPRFLLDLGFLPGGTVETKGKWLDLNDLQNRARGYENRFDSLGYYECVFPTEKLFLYYDIEDEIPRVRQRLVEIEAKISDIRGKIDSQRGELERFEGRIKDVQREINSYESAAGMFSHVNAAATADAKAKLDRARKKLSGLKEEVFDLEIRASDTEEEERLAERNLERLEALKNKLFREITSPLNTRSYHQIELSEEEIRSLKKGREDLKNLSFFEIMKKLDREEEYFRWTHSPINEGDIIFNPMVNYRHSIGNAMTSKYIDILHDYGFLSLDAQGNVVNEEEKFGHFIAVLSTRADNFDDARLGGGAFKSMVTERFTKDADVLKLDTPARAHSFAMYTLMIGVQPWAPGPGLPPRLRELEWLEKAYSTSDFSKLPRHHSLFYGTPRPFSMITGISYTPGAEEKNRDMVTNYWRDYEIIEPEAIWNNVPVVLAQCLKMFDDLLTGLDMAEDIKNVRVPDPESYSIANLTMLVHGLENASKSMEKVKRWTKEAERGFTRLKNELDELIFKLKGIERTPAGDKAEKMLRMIDDSSRNMEILLDRIEDLSNRFSDDIKSVIEKAMGFLGRIPSEETTSSVIRHITKAESEISKLREDSMKAAKGIKEMGGPLAMMLSSLKELKKITEAGGSEAETEGGEERKGKKRGVELPDLSLNMGRGEGGE
;
A
#
# COMPACT_ATOMS: atom_id res chain seq x y z
N MET A 1 -35.07 -24.03 -7.30
CA MET A 1 -34.12 -23.91 -8.42
C MET A 1 -32.74 -24.16 -7.81
N GLU A 2 -32.19 -25.37 -7.98
CA GLU A 2 -30.85 -25.70 -7.49
C GLU A 2 -29.82 -24.89 -8.30
N LYS A 3 -29.01 -24.07 -7.62
CA LYS A 3 -27.92 -23.30 -8.23
C LYS A 3 -26.83 -24.26 -8.71
N GLY A 4 -26.27 -24.03 -9.89
CA GLY A 4 -25.05 -24.72 -10.33
C GLY A 4 -23.94 -24.57 -9.30
N GLU A 5 -23.30 -25.67 -8.93
CA GLU A 5 -22.13 -25.66 -8.03
C GLU A 5 -21.05 -24.74 -8.60
N ASP A 6 -20.45 -23.90 -7.75
CA ASP A 6 -19.29 -23.09 -8.12
C ASP A 6 -18.10 -24.00 -8.45
N THR A 7 -17.76 -24.08 -9.74
CA THR A 7 -16.70 -24.95 -10.25
C THR A 7 -15.33 -24.27 -10.30
N VAL A 8 -15.20 -23.00 -9.88
CA VAL A 8 -13.91 -22.30 -9.95
C VAL A 8 -13.00 -22.78 -8.82
N ASN A 9 -11.83 -23.31 -9.18
CA ASN A 9 -10.81 -23.73 -8.23
C ASN A 9 -9.99 -22.53 -7.75
N ARG A 10 -9.76 -22.42 -6.44
CA ARG A 10 -9.10 -21.26 -5.83
C ARG A 10 -7.82 -21.69 -5.12
N ILE A 11 -6.71 -21.04 -5.46
CA ILE A 11 -5.41 -21.29 -4.84
C ILE A 11 -4.91 -19.98 -4.23
N VAL A 12 -4.70 -19.97 -2.92
CA VAL A 12 -4.18 -18.81 -2.18
C VAL A 12 -2.76 -19.09 -1.72
N ILE A 13 -1.80 -18.29 -2.18
CA ILE A 13 -0.36 -18.51 -1.97
C ILE A 13 0.25 -17.35 -1.20
N GLY A 14 0.76 -17.63 -0.01
CA GLY A 14 1.54 -16.68 0.80
C GLY A 14 3.03 -16.91 0.57
N ILE A 15 3.76 -15.88 0.13
CA ILE A 15 5.21 -16.00 -0.14
C ILE A 15 6.03 -15.14 0.84
N GLY A 16 6.96 -15.81 1.53
CA GLY A 16 7.71 -15.27 2.65
C GLY A 16 6.85 -15.10 3.90
N GLY A 17 7.48 -14.72 5.02
CA GLY A 17 6.79 -14.76 6.32
C GLY A 17 5.51 -13.95 6.42
N GLN A 18 5.54 -12.67 6.03
CA GLN A 18 4.33 -11.83 6.08
C GLN A 18 3.24 -12.32 5.13
N GLY A 19 3.60 -12.80 3.93
CA GLY A 19 2.65 -13.41 3.01
C GLY A 19 2.00 -14.66 3.62
N GLY A 20 2.79 -15.52 4.26
CA GLY A 20 2.32 -16.70 4.98
C GLY A 20 1.38 -16.36 6.14
N THR A 21 1.72 -15.35 6.96
CA THR A 21 0.89 -14.88 8.07
C THR A 21 -0.47 -14.40 7.60
N ILE A 22 -0.53 -13.59 6.54
CA ILE A 22 -1.80 -13.11 5.97
C ILE A 22 -2.66 -14.28 5.48
N VAL A 23 -2.07 -15.22 4.73
CA VAL A 23 -2.79 -16.42 4.24
C VAL A 23 -3.28 -17.30 5.38
N ASN A 24 -2.48 -17.48 6.43
CA ASN A 24 -2.88 -18.18 7.63
C ASN A 24 -4.09 -17.52 8.32
N ASN A 25 -4.10 -16.18 8.39
CA ASN A 25 -5.21 -15.42 8.98
C ASN A 25 -6.48 -15.49 8.13
N ILE A 26 -6.37 -15.48 6.80
CA ILE A 26 -7.51 -15.72 5.89
C ILE A 26 -8.14 -17.08 6.20
N LEU A 27 -7.34 -18.14 6.26
CA LEU A 27 -7.82 -19.49 6.56
C LEU A 27 -8.43 -19.61 7.97
N ARG A 28 -7.84 -18.93 8.96
CA ARG A 28 -8.40 -18.87 10.33
C ARG A 28 -9.82 -18.32 10.32
N MET A 29 -10.02 -17.20 9.64
CA MET A 29 -11.32 -16.53 9.58
C MET A 29 -12.36 -17.37 8.82
N LEU A 30 -11.95 -18.07 7.76
CA LEU A 30 -12.80 -19.03 7.04
C LEU A 30 -13.28 -20.16 7.94
N LYS A 31 -12.34 -20.83 8.62
CA LYS A 31 -12.67 -21.95 9.53
C LYS A 31 -13.54 -21.50 10.69
N PHE A 32 -13.31 -20.30 11.24
CA PHE A 32 -14.13 -19.76 12.31
C PHE A 32 -15.60 -19.59 11.90
N LYS A 33 -15.86 -19.10 10.68
CA LYS A 33 -17.23 -18.88 10.18
C LYS A 33 -17.91 -20.18 9.69
N ALA A 34 -17.20 -21.01 8.93
CA ALA A 34 -17.79 -22.14 8.20
C ALA A 34 -17.51 -23.52 8.85
N GLY A 35 -16.71 -23.57 9.92
CA GLY A 35 -16.25 -24.80 10.58
C GLY A 35 -15.21 -25.61 9.79
N LYS A 36 -15.17 -25.49 8.46
CA LYS A 36 -14.19 -26.15 7.56
C LYS A 36 -13.88 -25.26 6.35
N ALA A 37 -12.72 -25.49 5.72
CA ALA A 37 -12.41 -24.88 4.44
C ALA A 37 -13.32 -25.45 3.32
N PRO A 38 -13.80 -24.63 2.37
CA PRO A 38 -14.55 -25.07 1.19
C PRO A 38 -13.78 -26.10 0.34
N LYS A 39 -14.53 -26.94 -0.40
CA LYS A 39 -13.94 -28.03 -1.21
C LYS A 39 -13.09 -27.54 -2.40
N ASN A 40 -13.35 -26.33 -2.88
CA ASN A 40 -12.73 -25.72 -4.06
C ASN A 40 -11.63 -24.70 -3.71
N GLU A 41 -11.14 -24.68 -2.46
CA GLU A 41 -10.10 -23.77 -2.00
C GLU A 41 -8.87 -24.52 -1.46
N GLU A 42 -7.67 -24.06 -1.81
CA GLU A 42 -6.40 -24.54 -1.25
C GLU A 42 -5.51 -23.37 -0.82
N PHE A 43 -4.80 -23.54 0.29
CA PHE A 43 -3.95 -22.53 0.90
C PHE A 43 -2.52 -23.06 0.99
N LEU A 44 -1.57 -22.33 0.44
CA LEU A 44 -0.16 -22.70 0.34
C LEU A 44 0.72 -21.61 0.93
N ILE A 45 1.83 -22.00 1.56
CA ILE A 45 2.86 -21.08 2.05
C ILE A 45 4.19 -21.47 1.41
N ILE A 46 4.93 -20.50 0.89
CA ILE A 46 6.30 -20.68 0.39
C ILE A 46 7.22 -19.80 1.23
N ASP A 47 8.15 -20.39 1.99
CA ASP A 47 9.08 -19.61 2.80
C ASP A 47 10.47 -20.26 2.84
N THR A 48 11.50 -19.45 3.03
CA THR A 48 12.87 -19.90 3.28
C THR A 48 13.21 -19.90 4.77
N ASP A 49 12.35 -19.31 5.61
CA ASP A 49 12.46 -19.35 7.06
C ASP A 49 11.47 -20.36 7.68
N GLN A 50 12.03 -21.43 8.28
CA GLN A 50 11.24 -22.49 8.91
C GLN A 50 10.43 -21.98 10.11
N ALA A 51 10.99 -21.09 10.92
CA ALA A 51 10.31 -20.60 12.13
C ALA A 51 9.06 -19.79 11.77
N SER A 52 9.18 -18.89 10.80
CA SER A 52 8.06 -18.15 10.20
C SER A 52 6.96 -19.07 9.65
N ALA A 53 7.31 -20.07 8.85
CA ALA A 53 6.33 -21.03 8.33
C ALA A 53 5.67 -21.87 9.44
N ASN A 54 6.42 -22.26 10.48
CA ASN A 54 5.90 -23.01 11.62
C ASN A 54 4.94 -22.19 12.48
N ALA A 55 5.10 -20.87 12.53
CA ALA A 55 4.19 -19.97 13.24
C ALA A 55 2.78 -19.92 12.59
N CYS A 56 2.65 -20.35 11.34
CA CYS A 56 1.37 -20.47 10.64
C CYS A 56 0.65 -21.76 11.07
N SER A 57 -0.21 -21.66 12.08
CA SER A 57 -0.88 -22.80 12.73
C SER A 57 -2.04 -23.42 11.93
N GLU A 58 -2.65 -22.68 11.01
CA GLU A 58 -3.88 -23.10 10.33
C GLU A 58 -3.63 -23.89 9.06
N VAL A 59 -2.55 -23.56 8.36
CA VAL A 59 -2.16 -24.21 7.11
C VAL A 59 -1.52 -25.55 7.44
N GLU A 60 -1.93 -26.61 6.74
CA GLU A 60 -1.40 -27.95 6.94
C GLU A 60 0.09 -28.04 6.59
N GLU A 61 0.85 -28.86 7.32
CA GLU A 61 2.31 -28.93 7.16
C GLU A 61 2.75 -29.34 5.74
N ARG A 62 2.00 -30.24 5.08
CA ARG A 62 2.26 -30.64 3.68
C ARG A 62 2.05 -29.51 2.66
N LYS A 63 1.31 -28.46 3.05
CA LYS A 63 1.00 -27.27 2.24
C LYS A 63 1.97 -26.12 2.53
N LYS A 64 2.93 -26.32 3.45
CA LYS A 64 4.05 -25.41 3.73
C LYS A 64 5.29 -25.86 2.97
N ILE A 65 5.68 -25.08 1.98
CA ILE A 65 6.79 -25.34 1.07
C ILE A 65 8.02 -24.61 1.61
N ILE A 66 8.78 -25.32 2.45
CA ILE A 66 9.91 -24.72 3.16
C ILE A 66 11.21 -24.96 2.40
N LEU A 67 11.84 -23.88 1.95
CA LEU A 67 13.00 -23.87 1.08
C LEU A 67 14.29 -23.81 1.89
N SER A 68 14.78 -24.98 2.29
CA SER A 68 16.02 -25.10 3.06
C SER A 68 17.22 -24.56 2.29
N ARG A 69 18.16 -23.92 3.01
CA ARG A 69 19.39 -23.40 2.41
C ARG A 69 20.23 -24.55 1.84
N PRO A 70 20.58 -24.52 0.54
CA PRO A 70 21.54 -25.46 -0.01
C PRO A 70 22.97 -25.11 0.43
N ASP A 71 23.91 -26.02 0.21
CA ASP A 71 25.33 -25.73 0.35
C ASP A 71 25.79 -24.67 -0.69
N THR A 72 26.91 -24.01 -0.39
CA THR A 72 27.44 -22.91 -1.22
C THR A 72 27.88 -23.38 -2.61
N ILE A 73 28.27 -24.65 -2.76
CA ILE A 73 28.72 -25.23 -4.04
C ILE A 73 27.51 -25.42 -4.96
N LEU A 74 26.43 -26.04 -4.48
CA LEU A 74 25.18 -26.19 -5.20
C LEU A 74 24.59 -24.82 -5.58
N MET A 75 24.63 -23.86 -4.65
CA MET A 75 24.17 -22.49 -4.89
C MET A 75 24.96 -21.84 -6.03
N LYS A 76 26.30 -21.91 -6.02
CA LYS A 76 27.16 -21.32 -7.05
C LYS A 76 27.03 -22.02 -8.41
N ASN A 77 26.93 -23.35 -8.41
CA ASN A 77 26.82 -24.14 -9.63
C ASN A 77 25.52 -23.85 -10.39
N THR A 78 24.42 -23.70 -9.65
CA THR A 78 23.10 -23.36 -10.20
C THR A 78 23.03 -21.88 -10.60
N ASN A 79 23.69 -21.00 -9.83
CA ASN A 79 23.61 -19.55 -10.00
C ASN A 79 25.01 -18.95 -10.20
N ARG A 80 25.63 -19.22 -11.35
CA ARG A 80 26.99 -18.72 -11.67
C ARG A 80 27.12 -17.19 -11.62
N TRP A 81 26.02 -16.49 -11.87
CA TRP A 81 25.86 -15.03 -11.82
C TRP A 81 25.80 -14.45 -10.40
N LEU A 82 25.55 -15.28 -9.37
CA LEU A 82 25.46 -14.81 -8.00
C LEU A 82 26.87 -14.42 -7.47
N PRO A 83 27.05 -13.18 -6.96
CA PRO A 83 28.33 -12.76 -6.40
C PRO A 83 28.67 -13.51 -5.11
N ASP A 84 29.96 -13.76 -4.88
CA ASP A 84 30.43 -14.57 -3.75
C ASP A 84 29.98 -14.08 -2.36
N PRO A 85 29.91 -12.76 -2.08
CA PRO A 85 29.38 -12.26 -0.80
C PRO A 85 27.92 -12.67 -0.51
N TYR A 86 27.15 -13.05 -1.53
CA TYR A 86 25.77 -13.49 -1.36
C TYR A 86 25.61 -15.02 -1.35
N LEU A 87 26.69 -15.82 -1.47
CA LEU A 87 26.59 -17.29 -1.42
C LEU A 87 26.16 -17.80 -0.04
N SER A 88 26.61 -17.14 1.02
CA SER A 88 26.21 -17.39 2.41
C SER A 88 25.17 -16.34 2.83
N ALA A 89 23.91 -16.74 3.03
CA ALA A 89 22.85 -15.82 3.49
C ALA A 89 23.21 -15.12 4.82
N ALA A 90 22.95 -13.81 4.91
CA ALA A 90 23.36 -12.96 6.04
C ALA A 90 22.33 -12.81 7.19
N GLY A 91 21.30 -13.66 7.27
CA GLY A 91 20.22 -13.51 8.27
C GLY A 91 19.28 -14.71 8.33
N ALA A 92 18.04 -14.56 8.82
CA ALA A 92 16.97 -15.56 8.70
C ALA A 92 16.39 -15.59 7.26
N GLY A 93 15.93 -16.76 6.79
CA GLY A 93 15.46 -16.93 5.40
C GLY A 93 16.49 -16.47 4.36
N CYS A 94 16.11 -15.54 3.48
CA CYS A 94 16.99 -14.91 2.49
C CYS A 94 17.71 -13.63 2.98
N GLY A 95 17.62 -13.27 4.26
CA GLY A 95 18.31 -12.11 4.84
C GLY A 95 17.95 -10.76 4.17
N GLN A 96 16.72 -10.63 3.66
CA GLN A 96 16.28 -9.45 2.90
C GLN A 96 17.11 -9.14 1.63
N HIS A 97 17.78 -10.14 1.05
CA HIS A 97 18.47 -9.98 -0.24
C HIS A 97 17.65 -10.62 -1.36
N ARG A 98 17.05 -9.80 -2.22
CA ARG A 98 16.21 -10.27 -3.34
C ARG A 98 17.02 -11.09 -4.35
N ILE A 99 18.27 -10.71 -4.59
CA ILE A 99 19.20 -11.48 -5.44
C ILE A 99 19.41 -12.91 -4.95
N TYR A 100 19.50 -13.09 -3.63
CA TYR A 100 19.64 -14.41 -3.04
C TYR A 100 18.33 -15.19 -3.07
N GLY A 101 17.19 -14.51 -2.88
CA GLY A 101 15.87 -15.12 -3.04
C GLY A 101 15.62 -15.63 -4.47
N ARG A 102 16.07 -14.91 -5.49
CA ARG A 102 16.11 -15.40 -6.88
C ARG A 102 16.97 -16.65 -7.04
N ALA A 103 18.16 -16.66 -6.44
CA ALA A 103 19.04 -17.82 -6.49
C ALA A 103 18.42 -19.05 -5.79
N MET A 104 17.76 -18.83 -4.64
CA MET A 104 16.99 -19.86 -3.93
C MET A 104 15.84 -20.41 -4.76
N TYR A 105 15.13 -19.54 -5.50
CA TYR A 105 14.08 -19.96 -6.42
C TYR A 105 14.62 -20.92 -7.49
N ASN A 106 15.74 -20.57 -8.13
CA ASN A 106 16.34 -21.41 -9.18
C ASN A 106 16.71 -22.82 -8.67
N VAL A 107 17.22 -22.92 -7.43
CA VAL A 107 17.56 -24.22 -6.82
C VAL A 107 16.31 -25.04 -6.50
N HIS A 108 15.26 -24.41 -6.00
CA HIS A 108 14.07 -25.11 -5.49
C HIS A 108 12.86 -25.07 -6.43
N ARG A 109 13.03 -24.61 -7.66
CA ARG A 109 11.95 -24.41 -8.64
C ARG A 109 11.05 -25.63 -8.74
N GLU A 110 11.62 -26.80 -9.00
CA GLU A 110 10.85 -28.05 -9.15
C GLU A 110 10.00 -28.39 -7.93
N ARG A 111 10.53 -28.16 -6.72
CA ARG A 111 9.80 -28.42 -5.47
C ARG A 111 8.58 -27.50 -5.33
N ILE A 112 8.74 -26.22 -5.66
CA ILE A 112 7.64 -25.24 -5.64
C ILE A 112 6.56 -25.67 -6.64
N PHE A 113 6.95 -25.95 -7.90
CA PHE A 113 6.00 -26.36 -8.95
C PHE A 113 5.29 -27.67 -8.63
N SER A 114 6.00 -28.66 -8.11
CA SER A 114 5.39 -29.94 -7.74
C SER A 114 4.33 -29.78 -6.65
N ALA A 115 4.56 -28.92 -5.66
CA ALA A 115 3.61 -28.70 -4.57
C ALA A 115 2.34 -27.98 -5.05
N ILE A 116 2.51 -26.92 -5.84
CA ILE A 116 1.39 -26.16 -6.41
C ILE A 116 0.62 -27.02 -7.40
N GLY A 117 1.32 -27.81 -8.23
CA GLY A 117 0.68 -28.71 -9.18
C GLY A 117 -0.10 -29.84 -8.52
N SER A 118 0.38 -30.37 -7.38
CA SER A 118 -0.39 -31.32 -6.57
C SER A 118 -1.67 -30.68 -6.05
N ALA A 119 -1.60 -29.47 -5.48
CA ALA A 119 -2.77 -28.75 -4.97
C ALA A 119 -3.79 -28.46 -6.08
N ALA A 120 -3.35 -28.00 -7.26
CA ALA A 120 -4.22 -27.75 -8.40
C ALA A 120 -4.90 -29.03 -8.91
N SER A 121 -4.15 -30.14 -8.97
CA SER A 121 -4.69 -31.44 -9.39
C SER A 121 -5.68 -32.00 -8.36
N GLU A 122 -5.38 -31.87 -7.06
CA GLU A 122 -6.30 -32.23 -5.97
C GLU A 122 -7.61 -31.44 -6.05
N LEU A 123 -7.53 -30.14 -6.31
CA LEU A 123 -8.71 -29.29 -6.52
C LEU A 123 -9.56 -29.77 -7.69
N ARG A 124 -8.95 -29.92 -8.87
CA ARG A 124 -9.66 -30.43 -10.06
C ARG A 124 -10.30 -31.80 -9.83
N ASN A 125 -9.62 -32.69 -9.13
CA ASN A 125 -10.16 -34.01 -8.82
C ASN A 125 -11.35 -33.95 -7.85
N ARG A 126 -11.38 -32.96 -6.95
CA ARG A 126 -12.50 -32.77 -6.00
C ARG A 126 -13.69 -32.04 -6.61
N THR A 127 -13.47 -31.08 -7.51
CA THR A 127 -14.53 -30.18 -8.02
C THR A 127 -14.97 -30.51 -9.44
N GLY A 128 -14.13 -31.17 -10.24
CA GLY A 128 -14.31 -31.33 -11.69
C GLY A 128 -14.07 -30.05 -12.51
N GLY A 129 -13.87 -28.91 -11.84
CA GLY A 129 -13.66 -27.61 -12.48
C GLY A 129 -12.33 -27.50 -13.21
N LYS A 130 -12.32 -26.78 -14.34
CA LYS A 130 -11.10 -26.47 -15.09
C LYS A 130 -10.55 -25.08 -14.78
N ASP A 131 -11.42 -24.14 -14.46
CA ASP A 131 -11.04 -22.74 -14.24
C ASP A 131 -10.34 -22.56 -12.88
N PHE A 132 -9.33 -21.70 -12.87
CA PHE A 132 -8.53 -21.40 -11.69
C PHE A 132 -8.51 -19.90 -11.39
N PHE A 133 -8.71 -19.57 -10.13
CA PHE A 133 -8.40 -18.27 -9.55
C PHE A 133 -7.21 -18.42 -8.61
N ILE A 134 -6.19 -17.58 -8.76
CA ILE A 134 -4.98 -17.62 -7.95
C ILE A 134 -4.78 -16.26 -7.28
N LEU A 135 -4.69 -16.28 -5.96
CA LEU A 135 -4.33 -15.11 -5.17
C LEU A 135 -2.92 -15.27 -4.62
N MET A 136 -2.05 -14.30 -4.88
CA MET A 136 -0.67 -14.29 -4.38
C MET A 136 -0.45 -13.12 -3.43
N VAL A 137 0.07 -13.38 -2.24
CA VAL A 137 0.31 -12.36 -1.20
C VAL A 137 1.77 -12.36 -0.79
N CYS A 138 2.43 -11.19 -0.81
CA CYS A 138 3.78 -11.05 -0.31
C CYS A 138 4.11 -9.64 0.21
N ALA A 139 5.16 -9.53 1.02
CA ALA A 139 5.72 -8.25 1.44
C ALA A 139 6.90 -7.82 0.55
N PHE A 140 6.86 -6.58 0.08
CA PHE A 140 7.82 -6.04 -0.88
C PHE A 140 9.19 -5.74 -0.26
N GLY A 141 9.23 -5.44 1.04
CA GLY A 141 10.50 -5.26 1.76
C GLY A 141 11.28 -6.55 2.05
N GLY A 142 10.65 -7.71 1.90
CA GLY A 142 11.27 -9.00 2.18
C GLY A 142 12.35 -9.41 1.16
N GLY A 143 13.07 -10.49 1.45
CA GLY A 143 14.01 -11.12 0.51
C GLY A 143 13.41 -12.32 -0.23
N THR A 144 12.52 -13.08 0.42
CA THR A 144 11.86 -14.27 -0.12
C THR A 144 10.63 -13.90 -0.96
N GLY A 145 9.63 -13.27 -0.33
CA GLY A 145 8.37 -12.92 -0.97
C GLY A 145 8.52 -12.10 -2.24
N SER A 146 9.16 -10.94 -2.11
CA SER A 146 9.32 -9.98 -3.20
C SER A 146 10.24 -10.44 -4.33
N SER A 147 11.12 -11.42 -4.11
CA SER A 147 12.03 -11.90 -5.16
C SER A 147 11.44 -13.04 -5.99
N MET A 148 10.62 -13.88 -5.36
CA MET A 148 10.04 -15.07 -5.99
C MET A 148 8.69 -14.80 -6.65
N LEU A 149 7.95 -13.77 -6.20
CA LEU A 149 6.60 -13.46 -6.65
C LEU A 149 6.43 -13.54 -8.17
N LEU A 150 7.25 -12.79 -8.92
CA LEU A 150 7.10 -12.65 -10.37
C LEU A 150 7.40 -13.96 -11.10
N ASP A 151 8.49 -14.64 -10.73
CA ASP A 151 8.87 -15.89 -11.35
C ASP A 151 7.87 -17.02 -11.09
N VAL A 152 7.40 -17.10 -9.84
CA VAL A 152 6.36 -18.06 -9.44
C VAL A 152 5.07 -17.76 -10.20
N ALA A 153 4.66 -16.49 -10.31
CA ALA A 153 3.45 -16.11 -11.03
C ALA A 153 3.50 -16.51 -12.52
N ILE A 154 4.58 -16.15 -13.21
CA ILE A 154 4.77 -16.49 -14.63
C ILE A 154 4.73 -18.00 -14.84
N ASP A 155 5.54 -18.74 -14.10
CA ASP A 155 5.70 -20.17 -14.32
C ASP A 155 4.42 -20.95 -13.94
N ILE A 156 3.64 -20.50 -12.94
CA ILE A 156 2.35 -21.12 -12.58
C ILE A 156 1.30 -20.87 -13.65
N ARG A 157 1.19 -19.63 -14.17
CA ARG A 157 0.24 -19.30 -15.24
C ARG A 157 0.46 -20.25 -16.42
N ASP A 158 1.70 -20.33 -16.90
CA ASP A 158 2.05 -21.16 -18.06
C ASP A 158 1.80 -22.65 -17.79
N TRP A 159 2.12 -23.13 -16.58
CA TRP A 159 1.90 -24.52 -16.21
C TRP A 159 0.42 -24.88 -16.13
N ILE A 160 -0.40 -24.06 -15.47
CA ILE A 160 -1.85 -24.30 -15.36
C ILE A 160 -2.52 -24.24 -16.74
N SER A 161 -2.19 -23.23 -17.56
CA SER A 161 -2.71 -23.11 -18.92
C SER A 161 -2.40 -24.37 -19.74
N LYS A 162 -1.16 -24.87 -19.69
CA LYS A 162 -0.74 -26.08 -20.41
C LYS A 162 -1.41 -27.37 -19.88
N GLN A 163 -1.55 -27.50 -18.56
CA GLN A 163 -2.04 -28.72 -17.92
C GLN A 163 -3.57 -28.85 -17.94
N PHE A 164 -4.29 -27.72 -17.81
CA PHE A 164 -5.74 -27.70 -17.63
C PHE A 164 -6.50 -27.14 -18.84
N GLY A 165 -5.80 -26.48 -19.77
CA GLY A 165 -6.38 -25.91 -20.99
C GLY A 165 -7.16 -24.61 -20.76
N SER A 166 -6.98 -23.97 -19.60
CA SER A 166 -7.62 -22.71 -19.22
C SER A 166 -6.58 -21.81 -18.55
N GLU A 167 -6.52 -20.55 -18.97
CA GLU A 167 -5.64 -19.58 -18.34
C GLU A 167 -6.17 -19.19 -16.96
N PRO A 168 -5.36 -19.24 -15.90
CA PRO A 168 -5.81 -18.84 -14.58
C PRO A 168 -6.00 -17.32 -14.48
N VAL A 169 -7.01 -16.91 -13.73
CA VAL A 169 -7.18 -15.52 -13.30
C VAL A 169 -6.30 -15.29 -12.07
N MET A 170 -5.31 -14.41 -12.16
CA MET A 170 -4.37 -14.18 -11.07
C MET A 170 -4.47 -12.76 -10.51
N PHE A 171 -4.64 -12.65 -9.19
CA PHE A 171 -4.55 -11.39 -8.45
C PHE A 171 -3.31 -11.40 -7.53
N GLY A 172 -2.66 -10.25 -7.43
CA GLY A 172 -1.54 -10.03 -6.51
C GLY A 172 -1.89 -9.05 -5.39
N ILE A 173 -1.33 -9.26 -4.20
CA ILE A 173 -1.34 -8.31 -3.08
C ILE A 173 0.10 -8.10 -2.61
N GLY A 174 0.61 -6.88 -2.80
CA GLY A 174 1.93 -6.45 -2.37
C GLY A 174 1.86 -5.52 -1.15
N ILE A 175 2.50 -5.91 -0.06
CA ILE A 175 2.57 -5.12 1.18
C ILE A 175 3.83 -4.26 1.18
N LEU A 176 3.67 -2.93 1.15
CA LEU A 176 4.74 -1.93 1.19
C LEU A 176 5.26 -1.72 2.61
N PRO A 177 6.59 -1.58 2.79
CA PRO A 177 7.21 -1.39 4.10
C PRO A 177 6.85 -0.02 4.70
N SER A 178 6.96 0.08 6.04
CA SER A 178 6.79 1.37 6.72
C SER A 178 7.95 2.32 6.43
N SER A 179 7.68 3.63 6.45
CA SER A 179 8.70 4.69 6.40
C SER A 179 9.76 4.60 7.53
N LYS A 180 9.46 3.86 8.60
CA LYS A 180 10.33 3.64 9.77
C LYS A 180 11.24 2.41 9.63
N GLU A 181 11.08 1.60 8.59
CA GLU A 181 11.96 0.47 8.34
C GLU A 181 13.35 0.91 7.84
N SER A 182 14.34 0.02 7.94
CA SER A 182 15.70 0.32 7.52
C SER A 182 15.83 0.48 5.99
N VAL A 183 16.96 1.02 5.53
CA VAL A 183 17.18 1.31 4.10
C VAL A 183 17.06 0.06 3.20
N LEU A 184 17.43 -1.12 3.71
CA LEU A 184 17.41 -2.36 2.93
C LEU A 184 15.99 -2.81 2.49
N PRO A 185 15.02 -3.05 3.40
CA PRO A 185 13.65 -3.41 3.01
C PRO A 185 12.97 -2.29 2.20
N THR A 186 13.24 -1.03 2.52
CA THR A 186 12.70 0.11 1.78
C THR A 186 13.23 0.15 0.34
N GLY A 187 14.54 -0.08 0.13
CA GLY A 187 15.12 -0.21 -1.22
C GLY A 187 14.64 -1.47 -1.97
N ASN A 188 14.43 -2.58 -1.27
CA ASN A 188 13.86 -3.81 -1.85
C ASN A 188 12.46 -3.56 -2.41
N ALA A 189 11.64 -2.79 -1.70
CA ALA A 189 10.29 -2.51 -2.13
C ALA A 189 10.25 -1.69 -3.42
N LEU A 190 11.14 -0.68 -3.57
CA LEU A 190 11.25 0.01 -4.86
C LEU A 190 11.71 -0.94 -5.97
N GLY A 191 12.72 -1.78 -5.71
CA GLY A 191 13.20 -2.75 -6.70
C GLY A 191 12.11 -3.73 -7.14
N ALA A 192 11.28 -4.20 -6.20
CA ALA A 192 10.13 -5.06 -6.50
C ALA A 192 9.05 -4.33 -7.30
N MET A 193 8.74 -3.08 -6.95
CA MET A 193 7.78 -2.26 -7.68
C MET A 193 8.25 -1.97 -9.12
N LYS A 194 9.54 -1.67 -9.33
CA LYS A 194 10.11 -1.45 -10.67
C LYS A 194 9.94 -2.70 -11.56
N GLU A 195 10.31 -3.86 -11.05
CA GLU A 195 10.23 -5.12 -11.79
C GLU A 195 8.79 -5.55 -12.07
N LEU A 196 7.90 -5.33 -11.10
CA LEU A 196 6.48 -5.62 -11.26
C LEU A 196 5.83 -4.67 -12.26
N HIS A 197 6.07 -3.36 -12.15
CA HIS A 197 5.58 -2.37 -13.12
C HIS A 197 6.06 -2.68 -14.53
N PHE A 198 7.34 -3.06 -14.69
CA PHE A 198 7.87 -3.52 -15.97
C PHE A 198 7.13 -4.75 -16.51
N LEU A 199 6.85 -5.75 -15.68
CA LEU A 199 6.13 -6.93 -16.14
C LEU A 199 4.68 -6.59 -16.51
N MET A 200 4.04 -5.73 -15.70
CA MET A 200 2.66 -5.30 -15.91
C MET A 200 2.49 -4.44 -17.17
N SER A 201 3.52 -3.70 -17.59
CA SER A 201 3.48 -2.90 -18.82
C SER A 201 3.49 -3.72 -20.11
N HIS A 202 3.72 -5.04 -20.04
CA HIS A 202 3.71 -5.94 -21.20
C HIS A 202 2.42 -6.75 -21.21
N THR A 203 1.35 -6.16 -21.74
CA THR A 203 0.01 -6.78 -21.80
C THR A 203 -0.14 -7.81 -22.92
N GLU A 204 0.74 -7.80 -23.91
CA GLU A 204 0.79 -8.77 -25.00
C GLU A 204 1.71 -9.95 -24.67
N ASP A 205 1.43 -11.11 -25.25
CA ASP A 205 2.22 -12.33 -25.01
C ASP A 205 3.66 -12.21 -25.50
N ILE A 206 4.61 -12.56 -24.62
CA ILE A 206 6.05 -12.53 -24.92
C ILE A 206 6.64 -13.89 -24.64
N ILE A 207 6.55 -14.79 -25.61
CA ILE A 207 6.99 -16.17 -25.46
C ILE A 207 8.47 -16.30 -25.84
N ILE A 208 9.31 -16.64 -24.87
CA ILE A 208 10.75 -16.86 -25.03
C ILE A 208 11.11 -18.18 -24.36
N ASP A 209 11.67 -19.12 -25.12
CA ASP A 209 12.06 -20.45 -24.62
C ASP A 209 10.90 -21.17 -23.88
N ASP A 210 9.72 -21.18 -24.51
CA ASP A 210 8.46 -21.77 -24.02
C ASP A 210 7.89 -21.18 -22.71
N LYS A 211 8.43 -20.04 -22.27
CA LYS A 211 7.97 -19.25 -21.13
C LYS A 211 7.42 -17.90 -21.58
N ASN A 212 6.24 -17.54 -21.12
CA ASN A 212 5.60 -16.28 -21.45
C ASN A 212 5.96 -15.21 -20.42
N TYR A 213 6.59 -14.11 -20.83
CA TYR A 213 7.00 -13.01 -19.96
C TYR A 213 6.00 -11.83 -19.98
N SER A 214 4.77 -12.04 -20.47
CA SER A 214 3.69 -11.05 -20.35
C SER A 214 3.17 -10.95 -18.92
N ASN A 215 2.42 -9.88 -18.65
CA ASN A 215 1.76 -9.63 -17.36
C ASN A 215 0.92 -10.84 -16.91
N PRO A 216 1.26 -11.52 -15.79
CA PRO A 216 0.47 -12.63 -15.28
C PRO A 216 -0.74 -12.17 -14.45
N PHE A 217 -0.80 -10.91 -14.04
CA PHE A 217 -1.82 -10.41 -13.12
C PHE A 217 -2.91 -9.63 -13.85
N LYS A 218 -4.17 -9.87 -13.49
CA LYS A 218 -5.31 -9.03 -13.92
C LYS A 218 -5.54 -7.83 -13.01
N LEU A 219 -5.21 -7.98 -11.74
CA LEU A 219 -5.23 -6.93 -10.73
C LEU A 219 -4.04 -7.12 -9.79
N PHE A 220 -3.41 -6.02 -9.39
CA PHE A 220 -2.32 -6.05 -8.41
C PHE A 220 -2.51 -4.95 -7.37
N PHE A 221 -2.96 -5.35 -6.18
CA PHE A 221 -3.21 -4.45 -5.08
C PHE A 221 -1.93 -4.11 -4.32
N LEU A 222 -1.64 -2.81 -4.19
CA LEU A 222 -0.67 -2.29 -3.24
C LEU A 222 -1.36 -1.88 -1.96
N LEU A 223 -0.80 -2.32 -0.83
CA LEU A 223 -1.24 -1.95 0.52
C LEU A 223 -0.02 -1.53 1.36
N GLY A 224 -0.11 -0.43 2.08
CA GLY A 224 0.94 0.11 2.93
C GLY A 224 0.75 -0.24 4.40
N ARG A 225 1.85 -0.59 5.08
CA ARG A 225 1.87 -0.81 6.54
C ARG A 225 1.79 0.48 7.35
N ASP A 226 2.12 1.60 6.72
CA ASP A 226 2.16 2.92 7.32
C ASP A 226 1.17 3.82 6.57
N LEU A 227 0.07 4.21 7.21
CA LEU A 227 -0.85 5.20 6.65
C LEU A 227 -0.83 6.42 7.55
N GLN A 228 -0.47 7.56 6.96
CA GLN A 228 -0.41 8.85 7.64
C GLN A 228 0.46 8.84 8.92
N GLY A 229 1.51 8.00 8.97
CA GLY A 229 2.48 7.93 10.07
C GLY A 229 2.18 6.90 11.16
N GLN A 230 1.10 6.13 11.01
CA GLN A 230 0.66 5.09 11.95
C GLN A 230 0.86 3.68 11.37
N ASN A 231 1.40 2.77 12.18
CA ASN A 231 1.45 1.34 11.82
C ASN A 231 0.03 0.76 11.86
N ARG A 232 -0.37 0.08 10.79
CA ARG A 232 -1.70 -0.49 10.59
C ARG A 232 -1.68 -1.98 10.24
N ASP A 233 -0.67 -2.71 10.71
CA ASP A 233 -0.59 -4.18 10.55
C ASP A 233 -1.92 -4.87 10.98
N GLU A 234 -2.51 -4.47 12.11
CA GLU A 234 -3.80 -5.01 12.57
C GLU A 234 -4.97 -4.70 11.61
N GLU A 235 -4.95 -3.53 10.95
CA GLU A 235 -5.98 -3.17 9.98
C GLU A 235 -5.82 -3.97 8.69
N LEU A 236 -4.59 -4.20 8.22
CA LEU A 236 -4.29 -5.07 7.08
C LEU A 236 -4.74 -6.51 7.33
N GLU A 237 -4.42 -7.04 8.51
CA GLU A 237 -4.83 -8.38 8.93
C GLU A 237 -6.36 -8.54 8.99
N ARG A 238 -7.10 -7.46 9.25
CA ARG A 238 -8.57 -7.47 9.24
C ARG A 238 -9.15 -7.26 7.85
N ALA A 239 -8.67 -6.27 7.13
CA ALA A 239 -9.25 -5.82 5.86
C ALA A 239 -9.09 -6.85 4.74
N ILE A 240 -7.90 -7.46 4.60
CA ILE A 240 -7.62 -8.39 3.48
C ILE A 240 -8.55 -9.62 3.53
N PRO A 241 -8.66 -10.36 4.65
CA PRO A 241 -9.59 -11.48 4.70
C PRO A 241 -11.03 -11.05 4.49
N ARG A 242 -11.46 -9.94 5.10
CA ARG A 242 -12.83 -9.45 4.97
C ARG A 242 -13.18 -9.09 3.53
N PHE A 243 -12.26 -8.41 2.83
CA PHE A 243 -12.37 -8.12 1.41
C PHE A 243 -12.58 -9.39 0.58
N LEU A 244 -11.75 -10.41 0.78
CA LEU A 244 -11.82 -11.66 0.02
C LEU A 244 -13.09 -12.47 0.30
N LEU A 245 -13.52 -12.49 1.56
CA LEU A 245 -14.67 -13.28 2.01
C LEU A 245 -15.99 -12.61 1.67
N ASP A 246 -16.12 -11.32 1.98
CA ASP A 246 -17.41 -10.65 1.85
C ASP A 246 -17.72 -10.32 0.39
N LEU A 247 -16.71 -10.08 -0.46
CA LEU A 247 -16.90 -9.99 -1.91
C LEU A 247 -16.92 -11.36 -2.62
N GLY A 248 -16.79 -12.44 -1.83
CA GLY A 248 -16.82 -13.85 -2.23
C GLY A 248 -15.86 -14.25 -3.35
N PHE A 249 -14.68 -13.63 -3.36
CA PHE A 249 -13.51 -14.22 -4.03
C PHE A 249 -13.12 -15.56 -3.39
N LEU A 250 -13.40 -15.71 -2.09
CA LEU A 250 -13.28 -16.95 -1.32
C LEU A 250 -14.63 -17.27 -0.65
N PRO A 251 -15.58 -17.90 -1.35
CA PRO A 251 -16.91 -18.17 -0.82
C PRO A 251 -16.84 -19.25 0.27
N GLY A 252 -16.86 -18.84 1.53
CA GLY A 252 -16.79 -19.68 2.74
C GLY A 252 -17.98 -20.62 2.98
N GLY A 253 -18.42 -21.37 1.97
CA GLY A 253 -19.33 -22.51 2.05
C GLY A 253 -20.79 -22.24 2.45
N THR A 254 -21.16 -21.07 2.98
CA THR A 254 -22.50 -20.87 3.59
C THR A 254 -23.09 -19.46 3.54
N VAL A 255 -22.38 -18.43 3.08
CA VAL A 255 -22.93 -17.06 3.11
C VAL A 255 -23.69 -16.79 1.80
N GLU A 256 -25.01 -17.02 1.81
CA GLU A 256 -25.89 -16.53 0.75
C GLU A 256 -25.88 -15.00 0.78
N THR A 257 -25.14 -14.41 -0.13
CA THR A 257 -25.21 -13.00 -0.45
C THR A 257 -26.14 -12.78 -1.64
N LYS A 258 -26.99 -11.75 -1.58
CA LYS A 258 -27.96 -11.39 -2.64
C LYS A 258 -27.74 -9.93 -3.05
N GLY A 259 -27.77 -9.62 -4.36
CA GLY A 259 -27.52 -8.27 -4.88
C GLY A 259 -26.74 -8.26 -6.20
N LYS A 260 -26.43 -7.07 -6.75
CA LYS A 260 -25.56 -6.92 -7.93
C LYS A 260 -24.13 -7.28 -7.51
N TRP A 261 -23.80 -8.55 -7.73
CA TRP A 261 -22.55 -9.16 -7.28
C TRP A 261 -21.38 -8.69 -8.13
N LEU A 262 -20.26 -8.35 -7.49
CA LEU A 262 -19.00 -8.09 -8.16
C LEU A 262 -18.34 -9.44 -8.49
N ASP A 263 -18.67 -10.04 -9.63
CA ASP A 263 -18.01 -11.28 -10.04
C ASP A 263 -16.61 -11.04 -10.62
N LEU A 264 -15.83 -12.12 -10.79
CA LEU A 264 -14.46 -12.04 -11.30
C LEU A 264 -14.40 -11.44 -12.72
N ASN A 265 -15.40 -11.68 -13.55
CA ASN A 265 -15.45 -11.16 -14.92
C ASN A 265 -15.75 -9.66 -14.90
N ASP A 266 -16.63 -9.23 -14.01
CA ASP A 266 -16.99 -7.85 -13.76
C ASP A 266 -15.79 -7.01 -13.34
N LEU A 267 -14.90 -7.57 -12.50
CA LEU A 267 -13.64 -6.93 -12.14
C LEU A 267 -12.66 -6.87 -13.31
N GLN A 268 -12.50 -7.97 -14.05
CA GLN A 268 -11.61 -8.01 -15.21
C GLN A 268 -12.03 -6.99 -16.27
N ASN A 269 -13.33 -6.87 -16.53
CA ASN A 269 -13.87 -5.91 -17.49
C ASN A 269 -13.58 -4.47 -17.08
N ARG A 270 -13.64 -4.15 -15.77
CA ARG A 270 -13.31 -2.82 -15.23
C ARG A 270 -11.79 -2.56 -15.15
N ALA A 271 -10.99 -3.62 -15.01
CA ALA A 271 -9.53 -3.54 -15.05
C ALA A 271 -8.96 -3.38 -16.47
N ARG A 272 -9.77 -3.68 -17.49
CA ARG A 272 -9.34 -3.64 -18.89
C ARG A 272 -8.86 -2.25 -19.29
N GLY A 273 -7.65 -2.19 -19.84
CA GLY A 273 -6.96 -0.94 -20.20
C GLY A 273 -6.18 -0.31 -19.05
N TYR A 274 -6.16 -0.93 -17.86
CA TYR A 274 -5.43 -0.48 -16.68
C TYR A 274 -4.54 -1.57 -16.09
N GLU A 275 -4.35 -2.71 -16.77
CA GLU A 275 -3.59 -3.86 -16.27
C GLU A 275 -2.10 -3.55 -16.05
N ASN A 276 -1.60 -2.46 -16.64
CA ASN A 276 -0.25 -1.94 -16.48
C ASN A 276 -0.10 -1.01 -15.24
N ARG A 277 -1.19 -0.71 -14.54
CA ARG A 277 -1.22 0.15 -13.34
C ARG A 277 -1.49 -0.67 -12.09
N PHE A 278 -1.16 -0.12 -10.94
CA PHE A 278 -1.46 -0.74 -9.66
C PHE A 278 -2.91 -0.50 -9.26
N ASP A 279 -3.38 -1.30 -8.31
CA ASP A 279 -4.68 -1.14 -7.67
C ASP A 279 -4.50 -0.91 -6.17
N SER A 280 -5.55 -0.46 -5.50
CA SER A 280 -5.58 -0.45 -4.04
C SER A 280 -6.98 -0.69 -3.49
N LEU A 281 -7.03 -0.96 -2.19
CA LEU A 281 -8.23 -1.24 -1.41
C LEU A 281 -8.38 -0.17 -0.34
N GLY A 282 -9.60 0.26 -0.04
CA GLY A 282 -9.96 0.91 1.21
C GLY A 282 -10.94 0.05 2.01
N TYR A 283 -10.92 0.23 3.33
CA TYR A 283 -11.75 -0.53 4.26
C TYR A 283 -12.30 0.37 5.35
N TYR A 284 -13.60 0.27 5.58
CA TYR A 284 -14.27 0.86 6.73
C TYR A 284 -15.33 -0.11 7.28
N GLU A 285 -15.41 -0.26 8.59
CA GLU A 285 -16.41 -1.12 9.22
C GLU A 285 -16.96 -0.47 10.50
N CYS A 286 -18.29 -0.36 10.57
CA CYS A 286 -19.01 0.02 11.78
C CYS A 286 -19.72 -1.20 12.37
N VAL A 287 -19.55 -1.46 13.67
CA VAL A 287 -20.01 -2.69 14.33
C VAL A 287 -20.76 -2.40 15.62
N PHE A 288 -21.91 -3.04 15.79
CA PHE A 288 -22.53 -3.18 17.10
C PHE A 288 -21.91 -4.40 17.81
N PRO A 289 -21.47 -4.31 19.08
CA PRO A 289 -20.64 -5.32 19.73
C PRO A 289 -21.42 -6.57 20.18
N THR A 290 -22.36 -7.10 19.40
CA THR A 290 -23.23 -8.23 19.77
C THR A 290 -22.43 -9.48 20.18
N GLU A 291 -21.40 -9.86 19.44
CA GLU A 291 -20.57 -11.04 19.76
C GLU A 291 -19.89 -10.90 21.13
N LYS A 292 -19.29 -9.74 21.40
CA LYS A 292 -18.65 -9.44 22.69
C LYS A 292 -19.67 -9.36 23.82
N LEU A 293 -20.84 -8.79 23.54
CA LEU A 293 -21.93 -8.63 24.49
C LEU A 293 -22.51 -9.99 24.92
N PHE A 294 -22.75 -10.89 23.97
CA PHE A 294 -23.20 -12.25 24.28
C PHE A 294 -22.14 -13.03 25.06
N LEU A 295 -20.88 -12.96 24.66
CA LEU A 295 -19.79 -13.59 25.42
C LEU A 295 -19.70 -13.03 26.86
N TYR A 296 -19.89 -11.72 27.03
CA TYR A 296 -19.95 -11.10 28.34
C TYR A 296 -21.10 -11.65 29.20
N TYR A 297 -22.30 -11.81 28.62
CA TYR A 297 -23.45 -12.40 29.32
C TYR A 297 -23.23 -13.88 29.66
N ASP A 298 -22.67 -14.67 28.74
CA ASP A 298 -22.40 -16.09 28.99
C ASP A 298 -21.40 -16.26 30.13
N ILE A 299 -20.35 -15.45 30.18
CA ILE A 299 -19.37 -15.45 31.28
C ILE A 299 -20.02 -14.99 32.60
N GLU A 300 -20.86 -13.94 32.55
CA GLU A 300 -21.56 -13.47 33.74
C GLU A 300 -22.52 -14.52 34.31
N ASP A 301 -23.18 -15.31 33.45
CA ASP A 301 -24.06 -16.40 33.86
C ASP A 301 -23.26 -17.64 34.35
N GLU A 302 -22.03 -17.84 33.86
CA GLU A 302 -21.17 -18.98 34.23
C GLU A 302 -20.42 -18.78 35.56
N ILE A 303 -20.00 -17.54 35.89
CA ILE A 303 -19.29 -17.23 37.14
C ILE A 303 -20.03 -17.75 38.39
N PRO A 304 -21.34 -17.53 38.58
CA PRO A 304 -22.09 -18.09 39.71
C PRO A 304 -22.06 -19.62 39.77
N ARG A 305 -22.07 -20.31 38.62
CA ARG A 305 -22.02 -21.78 38.56
C ARG A 305 -20.67 -22.32 38.99
N VAL A 306 -19.57 -21.69 38.56
CA VAL A 306 -18.22 -22.04 39.01
C VAL A 306 -18.07 -21.78 40.50
N ARG A 307 -18.59 -20.66 41.02
CA ARG A 307 -18.60 -20.37 42.47
C ARG A 307 -19.38 -21.41 43.27
N GLN A 308 -20.55 -21.84 42.78
CA GLN A 308 -21.31 -22.92 43.44
C GLN A 308 -20.53 -24.24 43.43
N ARG A 309 -19.89 -24.59 42.31
CA ARG A 309 -19.06 -25.79 42.21
C ARG A 309 -17.87 -25.76 43.17
N LEU A 310 -17.25 -24.60 43.38
CA LEU A 310 -16.19 -24.42 44.39
C LEU A 310 -16.72 -24.74 45.79
N VAL A 311 -17.89 -24.22 46.18
CA VAL A 311 -18.53 -24.54 47.47
C VAL A 311 -18.80 -26.05 47.61
N GLU A 312 -19.22 -26.72 46.55
CA GLU A 312 -19.43 -28.18 46.56
C GLU A 312 -18.12 -28.97 46.71
N ILE A 313 -17.03 -28.49 46.08
CA ILE A 313 -15.69 -29.08 46.19
C ILE A 313 -15.15 -28.88 47.62
N GLU A 314 -15.24 -27.67 48.17
CA GLU A 314 -14.86 -27.36 49.55
C GLU A 314 -15.60 -28.26 50.56
N ALA A 315 -16.90 -28.47 50.37
CA ALA A 315 -17.70 -29.36 51.20
C ALA A 315 -17.23 -30.83 51.10
N LYS A 316 -16.87 -31.31 49.90
CA LYS A 316 -16.31 -32.66 49.70
C LYS A 316 -14.94 -32.81 50.37
N ILE A 317 -14.06 -31.81 50.25
CA ILE A 317 -12.75 -31.81 50.93
C ILE A 317 -12.96 -31.89 52.44
N SER A 318 -13.90 -31.11 52.99
CA SER A 318 -14.22 -31.14 54.41
C SER A 318 -14.71 -32.52 54.87
N ASP A 319 -15.59 -33.18 54.10
CA ASP A 319 -16.07 -34.54 54.39
C ASP A 319 -14.94 -35.59 54.32
N ILE A 320 -14.08 -35.53 53.29
CA ILE A 320 -12.93 -36.43 53.14
C ILE A 320 -11.96 -36.24 54.32
N ARG A 321 -11.62 -35.00 54.68
CA ARG A 321 -10.75 -34.69 55.82
C ARG A 321 -11.37 -35.18 57.14
N GLY A 322 -12.67 -34.99 57.34
CA GLY A 322 -13.39 -35.53 58.49
C GLY A 322 -13.30 -37.05 58.60
N LYS A 323 -13.36 -37.78 57.47
CA LYS A 323 -13.15 -39.24 57.43
C LYS A 323 -11.71 -39.64 57.73
N ILE A 324 -10.73 -38.92 57.19
CA ILE A 324 -9.30 -39.12 57.50
C ILE A 324 -9.07 -38.97 59.01
N ASP A 325 -9.59 -37.90 59.62
CA ASP A 325 -9.42 -37.65 61.06
C ASP A 325 -10.08 -38.74 61.91
N SER A 326 -11.27 -39.21 61.53
CA SER A 326 -11.94 -40.33 62.21
C SER A 326 -11.13 -41.63 62.11
N GLN A 327 -10.64 -41.97 60.92
CA GLN A 327 -9.84 -43.19 60.71
C GLN A 327 -8.46 -43.11 61.38
N ARG A 328 -7.83 -41.93 61.42
CA ARG A 328 -6.60 -41.69 62.20
C ARG A 328 -6.84 -41.89 63.70
N GLY A 329 -7.96 -41.40 64.23
CA GLY A 329 -8.37 -41.69 65.60
C GLY A 329 -8.58 -43.19 65.88
N GLU A 330 -9.07 -43.96 64.90
CA GLU A 330 -9.14 -45.42 65.01
C GLU A 330 -7.77 -46.09 64.93
N LEU A 331 -6.88 -45.63 64.04
CA LEU A 331 -5.49 -46.09 63.94
C LEU A 331 -4.80 -45.96 65.29
N GLU A 332 -4.86 -44.78 65.92
CA GLU A 332 -4.26 -44.53 67.23
C GLU A 332 -4.78 -45.51 68.31
N ARG A 333 -6.08 -45.80 68.31
CA ARG A 333 -6.68 -46.78 69.23
C ARG A 333 -6.16 -48.20 68.97
N PHE A 334 -6.02 -48.61 67.71
CA PHE A 334 -5.47 -49.92 67.37
C PHE A 334 -3.98 -50.03 67.65
N GLU A 335 -3.20 -48.95 67.45
CA GLU A 335 -1.79 -48.89 67.85
C GLU A 335 -1.63 -49.01 69.37
N GLY A 336 -2.50 -48.34 70.15
CA GLY A 336 -2.59 -48.50 71.60
C GLY A 336 -2.89 -49.95 72.00
N ARG A 337 -3.91 -50.57 71.40
CA ARG A 337 -4.26 -51.97 71.64
C ARG A 337 -3.14 -52.94 71.27
N ILE A 338 -2.42 -52.69 70.18
CA ILE A 338 -1.26 -53.49 69.79
C ILE A 338 -0.15 -53.38 70.85
N LYS A 339 0.14 -52.18 71.36
CA LYS A 339 1.11 -51.98 72.44
C LYS A 339 0.70 -52.71 73.71
N ASP A 340 -0.58 -52.68 74.07
CA ASP A 340 -1.10 -53.34 75.27
C ASP A 340 -1.06 -54.87 75.15
N VAL A 341 -1.53 -55.43 74.03
CA VAL A 341 -1.46 -56.88 73.75
C VAL A 341 0.00 -57.36 73.64
N GLN A 342 0.90 -56.53 73.10
CA GLN A 342 2.33 -56.85 73.06
C GLN A 342 2.96 -56.86 74.47
N ARG A 343 2.57 -55.93 75.35
CA ARG A 343 2.97 -55.97 76.78
C ARG A 343 2.44 -57.21 77.48
N GLU A 344 1.21 -57.61 77.19
CA GLU A 344 0.57 -58.82 77.71
C GLU A 344 1.34 -60.08 77.27
N ILE A 345 1.66 -60.21 75.98
CA ILE A 345 2.51 -61.28 75.44
C ILE A 345 3.89 -61.28 76.12
N ASN A 346 4.56 -60.13 76.21
CA ASN A 346 5.88 -60.02 76.84
C ASN A 346 5.81 -60.44 78.33
N SER A 347 4.72 -60.15 79.04
CA SER A 347 4.52 -60.56 80.43
C SER A 347 4.34 -62.08 80.57
N TYR A 348 3.61 -62.72 79.66
CA TYR A 348 3.44 -64.18 79.62
C TYR A 348 4.74 -64.90 79.24
N GLU A 349 5.53 -64.32 78.33
CA GLU A 349 6.83 -64.86 77.91
C GLU A 349 7.93 -64.67 78.97
N SER A 350 7.86 -63.60 79.78
CA SER A 350 8.80 -63.35 80.89
C SER A 350 8.56 -64.25 82.12
N ALA A 351 7.34 -64.79 82.27
CA ALA A 351 6.96 -65.68 83.37
C ALA A 351 7.40 -67.16 83.17
N ALA A 352 8.26 -67.44 82.19
CA ALA A 352 8.60 -68.78 81.70
C ALA A 352 9.42 -69.71 82.64
N GLY A 353 9.50 -69.41 83.95
CA GLY A 353 10.32 -70.17 84.89
C GLY A 353 9.68 -71.38 85.58
N MET A 354 8.34 -71.48 85.71
CA MET A 354 7.72 -72.56 86.52
C MET A 354 6.38 -73.14 86.03
N PHE A 355 5.69 -72.58 85.03
CA PHE A 355 4.41 -73.10 84.49
C PHE A 355 4.31 -73.00 82.97
N SER A 356 5.10 -73.78 82.24
CA SER A 356 5.23 -73.67 80.77
C SER A 356 3.98 -74.06 79.97
N HIS A 357 3.11 -74.95 80.49
CA HIS A 357 1.94 -75.44 79.74
C HIS A 357 0.70 -74.52 79.81
N VAL A 358 0.51 -73.73 80.88
CA VAL A 358 -0.65 -72.84 81.04
C VAL A 358 -0.47 -71.52 80.27
N ASN A 359 0.77 -71.03 80.16
CA ASN A 359 1.06 -69.80 79.41
C ASN A 359 1.03 -70.00 77.89
N ALA A 360 1.22 -71.21 77.37
CA ALA A 360 1.26 -71.46 75.92
C ALA A 360 -0.07 -71.15 75.21
N ALA A 361 -1.21 -71.55 75.79
CA ALA A 361 -2.53 -71.31 75.21
C ALA A 361 -2.93 -69.82 75.27
N ALA A 362 -2.67 -69.16 76.39
CA ALA A 362 -2.94 -67.71 76.56
C ALA A 362 -2.04 -66.86 75.64
N THR A 363 -0.76 -67.25 75.49
CA THR A 363 0.17 -66.59 74.56
C THR A 363 -0.25 -66.79 73.10
N ALA A 364 -0.76 -67.97 72.73
CA ALA A 364 -1.28 -68.22 71.39
C ALA A 364 -2.54 -67.39 71.07
N ASP A 365 -3.48 -67.27 72.00
CA ASP A 365 -4.66 -66.41 71.85
C ASP A 365 -4.29 -64.91 71.77
N ALA A 366 -3.35 -64.46 72.61
CA ALA A 366 -2.83 -63.09 72.55
C ALA A 366 -2.09 -62.80 71.23
N LYS A 367 -1.29 -63.75 70.71
CA LYS A 367 -0.66 -63.66 69.38
C LYS A 367 -1.69 -63.61 68.26
N ALA A 368 -2.76 -64.41 68.32
CA ALA A 368 -3.85 -64.35 67.35
C ALA A 368 -4.62 -63.01 67.40
N LYS A 369 -4.81 -62.43 68.60
CA LYS A 369 -5.39 -61.08 68.77
C LYS A 369 -4.46 -60.00 68.22
N LEU A 370 -3.15 -60.12 68.44
CA LEU A 370 -2.13 -59.21 67.90
C LEU A 370 -2.13 -59.24 66.37
N ASP A 371 -2.17 -60.42 65.75
CA ASP A 371 -2.20 -60.56 64.30
C ASP A 371 -3.48 -59.99 63.68
N ARG A 372 -4.65 -60.21 64.32
CA ARG A 372 -5.91 -59.59 63.90
C ARG A 372 -5.85 -58.06 64.02
N ALA A 373 -5.28 -57.53 65.11
CA ALA A 373 -5.12 -56.10 65.31
C ALA A 373 -4.14 -55.49 64.29
N ARG A 374 -3.01 -56.16 63.99
CA ARG A 374 -2.05 -55.75 62.96
C ARG A 374 -2.67 -55.77 61.56
N LYS A 375 -3.44 -56.80 61.22
CA LYS A 375 -4.15 -56.88 59.94
C LYS A 375 -5.17 -55.75 59.80
N LYS A 376 -5.91 -55.44 60.86
CA LYS A 376 -6.88 -54.33 60.88
C LYS A 376 -6.20 -52.95 60.84
N LEU A 377 -5.06 -52.79 61.53
CA LEU A 377 -4.23 -51.59 61.44
C LEU A 377 -3.70 -51.38 60.01
N SER A 378 -3.24 -52.45 59.35
CA SER A 378 -2.77 -52.39 57.97
C SER A 378 -3.89 -51.95 57.01
N GLY A 379 -5.10 -52.50 57.16
CA GLY A 379 -6.25 -52.09 56.34
C GLY A 379 -6.66 -50.63 56.57
N LEU A 380 -6.66 -50.16 57.82
CA LEU A 380 -6.93 -48.76 58.14
C LEU A 380 -5.85 -47.80 57.59
N LYS A 381 -4.58 -48.22 57.55
CA LYS A 381 -3.50 -47.41 56.93
C LYS A 381 -3.69 -47.27 55.41
N GLU A 382 -4.13 -48.33 54.76
CA GLU A 382 -4.46 -48.33 53.33
C GLU A 382 -5.67 -47.43 53.04
N GLU A 383 -6.74 -47.54 53.85
CA GLU A 383 -7.93 -46.67 53.72
C GLU A 383 -7.59 -45.18 53.92
N VAL A 384 -6.76 -44.84 54.92
CA VAL A 384 -6.31 -43.45 55.14
C VAL A 384 -5.48 -42.95 53.96
N PHE A 385 -4.57 -43.78 53.44
CA PHE A 385 -3.75 -43.43 52.28
C PHE A 385 -4.62 -43.18 51.03
N ASP A 386 -5.63 -44.01 50.79
CA ASP A 386 -6.58 -43.82 49.68
C ASP A 386 -7.40 -42.54 49.84
N LEU A 387 -7.84 -42.21 51.06
CA LEU A 387 -8.53 -40.95 51.34
C LEU A 387 -7.61 -39.73 51.18
N GLU A 388 -6.33 -39.83 51.54
CA GLU A 388 -5.33 -38.77 51.33
C GLU A 388 -5.11 -38.49 49.84
N ILE A 389 -5.03 -39.53 49.00
CA ILE A 389 -4.98 -39.37 47.54
C ILE A 389 -6.24 -38.64 47.04
N ARG A 390 -7.43 -39.09 47.46
CA ARG A 390 -8.69 -38.46 47.04
C ARG A 390 -8.81 -37.01 47.50
N ALA A 391 -8.30 -36.68 48.68
CA ALA A 391 -8.21 -35.31 49.16
C ALA A 391 -7.32 -34.48 48.23
N SER A 392 -6.12 -34.98 47.92
CA SER A 392 -5.18 -34.31 47.02
C SER A 392 -5.76 -34.09 45.61
N ASP A 393 -6.45 -35.08 45.06
CA ASP A 393 -7.10 -34.96 43.73
C ASP A 393 -8.23 -33.91 43.76
N THR A 394 -9.00 -33.87 44.84
CA THR A 394 -10.12 -32.91 45.01
C THR A 394 -9.60 -31.49 45.25
N GLU A 395 -8.49 -31.33 45.97
CA GLU A 395 -7.77 -30.06 46.14
C GLU A 395 -7.18 -29.54 44.82
N GLU A 396 -6.73 -30.42 43.92
CA GLU A 396 -6.30 -29.99 42.59
C GLU A 396 -7.49 -29.57 41.71
N GLU A 397 -8.64 -30.24 41.83
CA GLU A 397 -9.90 -29.80 41.19
C GLU A 397 -10.32 -28.40 41.68
N GLU A 398 -10.20 -28.13 42.99
CA GLU A 398 -10.42 -26.81 43.59
C GLU A 398 -9.53 -25.74 42.94
N ARG A 399 -8.20 -25.96 42.90
CA ARG A 399 -7.25 -25.01 42.29
C ARG A 399 -7.54 -24.75 40.82
N LEU A 400 -7.94 -25.78 40.05
CA LEU A 400 -8.29 -25.61 38.64
C LEU A 400 -9.58 -24.78 38.49
N ALA A 401 -10.57 -24.99 39.35
CA ALA A 401 -11.80 -24.22 39.37
C ALA A 401 -11.57 -22.75 39.81
N GLU A 402 -10.71 -22.50 40.80
CA GLU A 402 -10.29 -21.15 41.21
C GLU A 402 -9.59 -20.40 40.06
N ARG A 403 -8.60 -21.04 39.42
CA ARG A 403 -7.92 -20.46 38.24
C ARG A 403 -8.88 -20.17 37.10
N ASN A 404 -9.87 -21.05 36.88
CA ASN A 404 -10.90 -20.81 35.88
C ASN A 404 -11.77 -19.61 36.25
N LEU A 405 -12.16 -19.48 37.53
CA LEU A 405 -12.92 -18.33 38.02
C LEU A 405 -12.14 -17.02 37.83
N GLU A 406 -10.87 -16.96 38.23
CA GLU A 406 -10.00 -15.80 38.02
C GLU A 406 -9.90 -15.42 36.54
N ARG A 407 -9.75 -16.42 35.66
CA ARG A 407 -9.69 -16.21 34.22
C ARG A 407 -11.01 -15.67 33.66
N LEU A 408 -12.15 -16.19 34.11
CA LEU A 408 -13.47 -15.72 33.70
C LEU A 408 -13.73 -14.29 34.20
N GLU A 409 -13.36 -13.96 35.43
CA GLU A 409 -13.50 -12.60 35.98
C GLU A 409 -12.60 -11.60 35.23
N ALA A 410 -11.34 -11.98 34.94
CA ALA A 410 -10.45 -11.17 34.13
C ALA A 410 -11.00 -10.94 32.71
N LEU A 411 -11.54 -11.99 32.08
CA LEU A 411 -12.15 -11.89 30.75
C LEU A 411 -13.44 -11.06 30.77
N LYS A 412 -14.29 -11.20 31.79
CA LYS A 412 -15.47 -10.36 32.01
C LYS A 412 -15.08 -8.88 32.08
N ASN A 413 -14.10 -8.55 32.91
CA ASN A 413 -13.62 -7.17 33.09
C ASN A 413 -13.00 -6.61 31.80
N LYS A 414 -12.27 -7.44 31.05
CA LYS A 414 -11.72 -7.08 29.74
C LYS A 414 -12.84 -6.78 28.73
N LEU A 415 -13.79 -7.69 28.57
CA LEU A 415 -14.92 -7.51 27.64
C LEU A 415 -15.77 -6.30 28.00
N PHE A 416 -16.02 -6.09 29.29
CA PHE A 416 -16.72 -4.91 29.77
C PHE A 416 -16.04 -3.62 29.31
N ARG A 417 -14.73 -3.48 29.54
CA ARG A 417 -13.95 -2.32 29.07
C ARG A 417 -13.97 -2.18 27.55
N GLU A 418 -13.87 -3.28 26.82
CA GLU A 418 -13.91 -3.25 25.35
C GLU A 418 -15.29 -2.85 24.80
N ILE A 419 -16.37 -3.08 25.54
CA ILE A 419 -17.74 -2.69 25.17
C ILE A 419 -18.00 -1.23 25.55
N THR A 420 -17.57 -0.80 26.74
CA THR A 420 -17.82 0.56 27.28
C THR A 420 -16.79 1.59 26.85
N SER A 421 -15.65 1.18 26.30
CA SER A 421 -14.58 2.09 25.86
C SER A 421 -13.77 1.45 24.72
N PRO A 422 -14.40 1.21 23.55
CA PRO A 422 -13.74 0.56 22.43
C PRO A 422 -12.59 1.40 21.85
N LEU A 423 -11.56 0.71 21.36
CA LEU A 423 -10.48 1.35 20.61
C LEU A 423 -10.90 1.55 19.15
N ASN A 424 -11.56 2.68 18.88
CA ASN A 424 -11.98 3.04 17.54
C ASN A 424 -10.81 3.60 16.71
N THR A 425 -10.77 3.24 15.42
CA THR A 425 -9.80 3.72 14.44
C THR A 425 -10.52 4.41 13.27
N ARG A 426 -9.76 4.92 12.30
CA ARG A 426 -10.32 5.55 11.10
C ARG A 426 -11.04 4.55 10.17
N SER A 427 -10.66 3.26 10.23
CA SER A 427 -11.20 2.17 9.39
C SER A 427 -12.11 1.22 10.18
N TYR A 428 -12.22 1.38 11.49
CA TYR A 428 -13.04 0.52 12.34
C TYR A 428 -13.69 1.30 13.48
N HIS A 429 -15.01 1.23 13.57
CA HIS A 429 -15.80 1.86 14.60
C HIS A 429 -16.70 0.83 15.30
N GLN A 430 -16.52 0.63 16.60
CA GLN A 430 -17.42 -0.13 17.44
C GLN A 430 -18.30 0.84 18.24
N ILE A 431 -19.61 0.61 18.24
CA ILE A 431 -20.55 1.38 19.06
C ILE A 431 -20.23 1.15 20.54
N GLU A 432 -19.99 2.25 21.25
CA GLU A 432 -19.81 2.26 22.71
C GLU A 432 -21.16 2.08 23.41
N LEU A 433 -21.23 1.19 24.40
CA LEU A 433 -22.42 0.98 25.22
C LEU A 433 -22.16 1.37 26.67
N SER A 434 -23.10 2.11 27.26
CA SER A 434 -23.14 2.40 28.68
C SER A 434 -23.51 1.17 29.52
N GLU A 435 -23.20 1.21 30.82
CA GLU A 435 -23.56 0.12 31.74
C GLU A 435 -25.07 -0.09 31.85
N GLU A 436 -25.87 0.96 31.64
CA GLU A 436 -27.33 0.89 31.64
C GLU A 436 -27.86 0.19 30.40
N GLU A 437 -27.31 0.51 29.22
CA GLU A 437 -27.64 -0.17 27.96
C GLU A 437 -27.26 -1.66 28.04
N ILE A 438 -26.06 -1.99 28.53
CA ILE A 438 -25.63 -3.39 28.69
C ILE A 438 -26.62 -4.17 29.58
N ARG A 439 -27.09 -3.57 30.68
CA ARG A 439 -28.07 -4.22 31.57
C ARG A 439 -29.47 -4.33 30.94
N SER A 440 -29.89 -3.31 30.20
CA SER A 440 -31.17 -3.30 29.49
C SER A 440 -31.22 -4.37 28.40
N LEU A 441 -30.18 -4.44 27.59
CA LEU A 441 -30.02 -5.38 26.48
C LEU A 441 -29.97 -6.85 26.93
N LYS A 442 -29.47 -7.13 28.14
CA LYS A 442 -29.46 -8.49 28.71
C LYS A 442 -30.87 -9.07 28.82
N LYS A 443 -31.87 -8.24 29.12
CA LYS A 443 -33.29 -8.66 29.25
C LYS A 443 -33.89 -9.12 27.92
N GLY A 444 -33.40 -8.56 26.81
CA GLY A 444 -33.84 -8.86 25.43
C GLY A 444 -32.82 -9.66 24.61
N ARG A 445 -31.93 -10.44 25.26
CA ARG A 445 -30.80 -11.08 24.58
C ARG A 445 -31.17 -12.00 23.41
N GLU A 446 -32.33 -12.66 23.48
CA GLU A 446 -32.79 -13.53 22.39
C GLU A 446 -33.32 -12.72 21.21
N ASP A 447 -33.96 -11.57 21.45
CA ASP A 447 -34.43 -10.67 20.40
C ASP A 447 -33.25 -10.08 19.62
N LEU A 448 -32.14 -9.74 20.32
CA LEU A 448 -30.94 -9.16 19.72
C LEU A 448 -30.34 -10.02 18.60
N LYS A 449 -30.47 -11.35 18.66
CA LYS A 449 -29.96 -12.25 17.60
C LYS A 449 -30.66 -12.02 16.26
N ASN A 450 -31.92 -11.61 16.30
CA ASN A 450 -32.76 -11.47 15.11
C ASN A 450 -32.84 -10.04 14.59
N LEU A 451 -32.61 -9.05 15.46
CA LEU A 451 -32.64 -7.63 15.08
C LEU A 451 -31.43 -7.24 14.22
N SER A 452 -31.63 -6.28 13.32
CA SER A 452 -30.56 -5.67 12.54
C SER A 452 -29.79 -4.66 13.37
N PHE A 453 -28.61 -4.27 12.88
CA PHE A 453 -27.86 -3.17 13.47
C PHE A 453 -28.72 -1.90 13.59
N PHE A 454 -29.42 -1.54 12.51
CA PHE A 454 -30.30 -0.38 12.51
C PHE A 454 -31.44 -0.50 13.53
N GLU A 455 -32.12 -1.66 13.60
CA GLU A 455 -33.20 -1.89 14.56
C GLU A 455 -32.73 -1.83 16.02
N ILE A 456 -31.52 -2.33 16.30
CA ILE A 456 -30.93 -2.23 17.64
C ILE A 456 -30.68 -0.77 18.00
N MET A 457 -30.05 0.00 17.11
CA MET A 457 -29.77 1.42 17.35
C MET A 457 -31.04 2.23 17.53
N LYS A 458 -32.10 1.89 16.78
CA LYS A 458 -33.44 2.45 16.97
C LYS A 458 -34.03 2.15 18.34
N LYS A 459 -33.92 0.91 18.84
CA LYS A 459 -34.39 0.55 20.19
C LYS A 459 -33.64 1.30 21.30
N LEU A 460 -32.40 1.71 21.03
CA LEU A 460 -31.58 2.49 21.96
C LEU A 460 -31.75 4.02 21.80
N ASP A 461 -32.64 4.48 20.91
CA ASP A 461 -32.82 5.91 20.60
C ASP A 461 -31.53 6.58 20.04
N ARG A 462 -30.75 5.83 19.25
CA ARG A 462 -29.45 6.24 18.68
C ARG A 462 -29.43 6.17 17.14
N GLU A 463 -30.57 6.40 16.49
CA GLU A 463 -30.70 6.36 15.02
C GLU A 463 -29.73 7.33 14.31
N GLU A 464 -29.60 8.56 14.80
CA GLU A 464 -28.72 9.56 14.19
C GLU A 464 -27.23 9.18 14.31
N GLU A 465 -26.84 8.52 15.39
CA GLU A 465 -25.47 7.99 15.51
C GLU A 465 -25.22 6.85 14.54
N TYR A 466 -26.20 5.98 14.32
CA TYR A 466 -26.11 4.94 13.30
C TYR A 466 -25.83 5.55 11.92
N PHE A 467 -26.62 6.54 11.50
CA PHE A 467 -26.44 7.18 10.19
C PHE A 467 -25.12 7.93 10.07
N ARG A 468 -24.69 8.60 11.15
CA ARG A 468 -23.39 9.29 11.23
C ARG A 468 -22.22 8.37 10.92
N TRP A 469 -22.27 7.11 11.35
CA TRP A 469 -21.16 6.17 11.17
C TRP A 469 -21.34 5.22 9.98
N THR A 470 -22.51 5.15 9.36
CA THR A 470 -22.76 4.20 8.24
C THR A 470 -23.02 4.89 6.91
N HIS A 471 -23.76 6.01 6.90
CA HIS A 471 -24.20 6.68 5.68
C HIS A 471 -23.42 7.97 5.41
N SER A 472 -23.18 8.80 6.46
CA SER A 472 -22.42 10.05 6.33
C SER A 472 -21.05 9.88 5.68
N PRO A 473 -20.22 8.86 6.01
CA PRO A 473 -18.92 8.70 5.38
C PRO A 473 -19.01 8.58 3.84
N ILE A 474 -20.11 8.00 3.32
CA ILE A 474 -20.35 7.89 1.86
C ILE A 474 -20.72 9.25 1.32
N ASN A 475 -21.72 9.89 1.93
CA ASN A 475 -22.26 11.15 1.48
C ASN A 475 -21.20 12.26 1.47
N GLU A 476 -20.27 12.23 2.43
CA GLU A 476 -19.18 13.19 2.58
C GLU A 476 -17.94 12.85 1.76
N GLY A 477 -17.85 11.63 1.20
CA GLY A 477 -16.70 11.19 0.41
C GLY A 477 -15.49 10.72 1.22
N ASP A 478 -15.61 10.60 2.54
CA ASP A 478 -14.51 10.27 3.45
C ASP A 478 -13.81 8.94 3.12
N ILE A 479 -14.55 7.96 2.60
CA ILE A 479 -13.99 6.64 2.28
C ILE A 479 -13.07 6.68 1.06
N ILE A 480 -13.23 7.67 0.18
CA ILE A 480 -12.35 7.87 -0.98
C ILE A 480 -10.95 8.21 -0.49
N PHE A 481 -10.83 9.00 0.59
CA PHE A 481 -9.56 9.45 1.17
C PHE A 481 -8.97 8.49 2.22
N ASN A 482 -9.44 7.24 2.23
CA ASN A 482 -8.95 6.16 3.09
C ASN A 482 -8.49 4.92 2.32
N PRO A 483 -7.73 5.06 1.22
CA PRO A 483 -7.07 3.89 0.66
C PRO A 483 -6.07 3.35 1.67
N MET A 484 -5.83 2.04 1.60
CA MET A 484 -4.81 1.35 2.38
C MET A 484 -3.40 1.62 1.85
N VAL A 485 -3.18 2.76 1.18
CA VAL A 485 -1.90 3.33 0.76
C VAL A 485 -1.97 4.84 0.92
N ASN A 486 -0.84 5.55 1.00
CA ASN A 486 -0.86 7.01 1.06
C ASN A 486 -1.00 7.63 -0.35
N TYR A 487 -2.17 7.48 -0.95
CA TYR A 487 -2.46 8.05 -2.27
C TYR A 487 -2.87 9.53 -2.21
N ARG A 488 -2.29 10.36 -3.08
CA ARG A 488 -2.67 11.77 -3.27
C ARG A 488 -3.73 11.86 -4.36
N HIS A 489 -4.98 12.01 -3.94
CA HIS A 489 -6.14 12.18 -4.83
C HIS A 489 -6.19 13.56 -5.51
N SER A 490 -5.64 14.59 -4.86
CA SER A 490 -5.55 15.95 -5.39
C SER A 490 -4.09 16.36 -5.48
N ILE A 491 -3.69 16.98 -6.59
CA ILE A 491 -2.48 17.80 -6.62
C ILE A 491 -2.75 18.96 -5.67
N GLY A 492 -2.13 18.96 -4.49
CA GLY A 492 -2.33 20.06 -3.55
C GLY A 492 -2.02 21.40 -4.22
N ASN A 493 -2.82 22.44 -3.91
CA ASN A 493 -2.76 23.83 -4.39
C ASN A 493 -1.38 24.55 -4.31
N ALA A 494 -0.31 23.86 -3.91
CA ALA A 494 0.96 24.49 -3.56
C ALA A 494 1.93 24.74 -4.73
N MET A 495 1.83 24.01 -5.85
CA MET A 495 2.76 24.20 -7.00
C MET A 495 2.07 24.34 -8.34
N THR A 496 0.93 23.67 -8.57
CA THR A 496 0.09 23.89 -9.75
C THR A 496 -0.44 25.33 -9.80
N SER A 497 -0.55 26.05 -8.68
CA SER A 497 -1.00 27.45 -8.68
C SER A 497 -0.17 28.42 -9.52
N LYS A 498 1.09 28.07 -9.87
CA LYS A 498 1.92 28.94 -10.72
C LYS A 498 1.63 28.83 -12.23
N TYR A 499 1.10 27.69 -12.68
CA TYR A 499 0.93 27.38 -14.10
C TYR A 499 -0.49 26.93 -14.47
N ILE A 500 -1.41 26.81 -13.49
CA ILE A 500 -2.81 26.44 -13.73
C ILE A 500 -3.42 27.32 -14.81
N ASP A 501 -3.24 28.65 -14.71
CA ASP A 501 -3.85 29.60 -15.65
C ASP A 501 -3.37 29.32 -17.08
N ILE A 502 -2.06 29.13 -17.27
CA ILE A 502 -1.48 28.80 -18.58
C ILE A 502 -2.03 27.46 -19.09
N LEU A 503 -2.00 26.41 -18.27
CA LEU A 503 -2.47 25.08 -18.69
C LEU A 503 -3.98 25.06 -18.97
N HIS A 504 -4.76 25.83 -18.23
CA HIS A 504 -6.19 26.02 -18.44
C HIS A 504 -6.46 26.78 -19.75
N ASP A 505 -5.72 27.86 -20.03
CA ASP A 505 -5.88 28.68 -21.24
C ASP A 505 -5.58 27.89 -22.52
N TYR A 506 -4.65 26.94 -22.46
CA TYR A 506 -4.37 26.01 -23.56
C TYR A 506 -5.27 24.76 -23.57
N GLY A 507 -6.19 24.63 -22.62
CA GLY A 507 -7.19 23.56 -22.59
C GLY A 507 -6.65 22.19 -22.14
N PHE A 508 -5.57 22.17 -21.36
CA PHE A 508 -5.03 20.95 -20.72
C PHE A 508 -5.63 20.70 -19.33
N LEU A 509 -6.21 21.73 -18.71
CA LEU A 509 -6.92 21.63 -17.43
C LEU A 509 -8.32 22.19 -17.56
N SER A 510 -9.24 21.67 -16.75
CA SER A 510 -10.57 22.22 -16.55
C SER A 510 -10.79 22.56 -15.08
N LEU A 511 -11.80 23.39 -14.78
CA LEU A 511 -12.18 23.75 -13.42
C LEU A 511 -13.58 23.20 -13.13
N ASP A 512 -13.77 22.62 -11.94
CA ASP A 512 -15.10 22.22 -11.47
C ASP A 512 -15.96 23.43 -11.04
N ALA A 513 -17.22 23.18 -10.67
CA ALA A 513 -18.14 24.23 -10.25
C ALA A 513 -17.68 25.03 -9.00
N GLN A 514 -16.70 24.51 -8.24
CA GLN A 514 -16.11 25.15 -7.07
C GLN A 514 -14.73 25.77 -7.37
N GLY A 515 -14.29 25.76 -8.64
CA GLY A 515 -13.02 26.32 -9.08
C GLY A 515 -11.80 25.43 -8.78
N ASN A 516 -12.00 24.14 -8.49
CA ASN A 516 -10.91 23.19 -8.32
C ASN A 516 -10.45 22.63 -9.66
N VAL A 517 -9.16 22.37 -9.79
CA VAL A 517 -8.57 21.77 -10.98
C VAL A 517 -9.06 20.34 -11.18
N VAL A 518 -9.58 20.06 -12.37
CA VAL A 518 -9.92 18.74 -12.87
C VAL A 518 -9.01 18.40 -14.06
N ASN A 519 -8.22 17.35 -13.90
CA ASN A 519 -7.38 16.77 -14.94
C ASN A 519 -7.82 15.34 -15.24
N GLU A 520 -8.47 15.14 -16.39
CA GLU A 520 -8.98 13.83 -16.84
C GLU A 520 -7.88 12.78 -16.99
N GLU A 521 -6.66 13.19 -17.36
CA GLU A 521 -5.56 12.26 -17.60
C GLU A 521 -4.98 11.68 -16.31
N GLU A 522 -5.17 12.40 -15.22
CA GLU A 522 -4.69 11.97 -13.91
C GLU A 522 -5.75 11.21 -13.10
N LYS A 523 -6.96 11.05 -13.65
CA LYS A 523 -7.97 10.20 -13.02
C LYS A 523 -7.53 8.73 -13.12
N PHE A 524 -7.70 8.00 -12.02
CA PHE A 524 -7.48 6.55 -12.04
C PHE A 524 -8.68 5.85 -12.72
N GLY A 525 -8.48 4.61 -13.11
CA GLY A 525 -9.39 3.89 -14.01
C GLY A 525 -10.82 3.77 -13.50
N HIS A 526 -11.01 2.99 -12.45
CA HIS A 526 -12.34 2.77 -11.87
C HIS A 526 -12.32 2.88 -10.34
N PHE A 527 -13.41 3.41 -9.78
CA PHE A 527 -13.68 3.38 -8.35
C PHE A 527 -14.91 2.52 -8.06
N ILE A 528 -14.80 1.54 -7.17
CA ILE A 528 -15.94 0.70 -6.79
C ILE A 528 -16.12 0.79 -5.28
N ALA A 529 -17.21 1.41 -4.83
CA ALA A 529 -17.64 1.32 -3.44
C ALA A 529 -18.59 0.11 -3.29
N VAL A 530 -18.25 -0.83 -2.43
CA VAL A 530 -19.13 -1.95 -2.08
C VAL A 530 -19.58 -1.81 -0.63
N LEU A 531 -20.87 -1.63 -0.43
CA LEU A 531 -21.51 -1.61 0.88
C LEU A 531 -22.00 -3.01 1.20
N SER A 532 -21.56 -3.57 2.33
CA SER A 532 -21.85 -4.95 2.72
C SER A 532 -22.45 -5.00 4.13
N THR A 533 -23.73 -5.37 4.19
CA THR A 533 -24.49 -5.51 5.44
C THR A 533 -25.79 -6.28 5.16
N ARG A 534 -26.57 -6.64 6.19
CA ARG A 534 -27.91 -7.21 6.01
C ARG A 534 -28.85 -6.19 5.32
N ALA A 535 -29.74 -6.65 4.44
CA ALA A 535 -30.57 -5.78 3.60
C ALA A 535 -31.35 -4.66 4.34
N ASP A 536 -31.83 -4.93 5.54
CA ASP A 536 -32.61 -4.00 6.37
C ASP A 536 -31.76 -2.97 7.13
N ASN A 537 -30.43 -3.04 7.01
CA ASN A 537 -29.52 -1.98 7.42
C ASN A 537 -29.35 -0.89 6.33
N PHE A 538 -29.88 -1.07 5.12
CA PHE A 538 -29.81 -0.03 4.10
C PHE A 538 -30.97 0.97 4.22
N ASP A 539 -30.64 2.27 4.27
CA ASP A 539 -31.60 3.35 4.05
C ASP A 539 -31.27 4.07 2.74
N ASP A 540 -31.94 3.63 1.67
CA ASP A 540 -31.72 4.14 0.31
C ASP A 540 -32.06 5.62 0.15
N ALA A 541 -32.95 6.17 0.98
CA ALA A 541 -33.30 7.58 0.93
C ALA A 541 -32.19 8.46 1.50
N ARG A 542 -31.45 7.95 2.51
CA ARG A 542 -30.29 8.64 3.11
C ARG A 542 -28.97 8.32 2.41
N LEU A 543 -28.89 7.25 1.61
CA LEU A 543 -27.74 6.93 0.78
C LEU A 543 -27.70 7.85 -0.45
N GLY A 544 -26.84 8.87 -0.42
CA GLY A 544 -26.62 9.83 -1.51
C GLY A 544 -25.87 9.26 -2.72
N GLY A 545 -26.03 7.97 -3.05
CA GLY A 545 -25.19 7.22 -3.98
C GLY A 545 -25.01 7.86 -5.36
N GLY A 546 -26.03 8.54 -5.89
CA GLY A 546 -25.92 9.30 -7.14
C GLY A 546 -25.00 10.51 -7.03
N ALA A 547 -25.15 11.31 -5.97
CA ALA A 547 -24.29 12.46 -5.71
C ALA A 547 -22.84 12.04 -5.43
N PHE A 548 -22.66 10.93 -4.70
CA PHE A 548 -21.35 10.33 -4.48
C PHE A 548 -20.70 9.89 -5.79
N LYS A 549 -21.41 9.13 -6.65
CA LYS A 549 -20.90 8.71 -7.96
C LYS A 549 -20.45 9.92 -8.78
N SER A 550 -21.30 10.94 -8.91
CA SER A 550 -20.98 12.17 -9.64
C SER A 550 -19.73 12.85 -9.10
N MET A 551 -19.65 13.06 -7.78
CA MET A 551 -18.50 13.70 -7.13
C MET A 551 -17.20 12.93 -7.34
N VAL A 552 -17.25 11.59 -7.26
CA VAL A 552 -16.08 10.72 -7.47
C VAL A 552 -15.63 10.74 -8.94
N THR A 553 -16.55 10.65 -9.90
CA THR A 553 -16.24 10.67 -11.34
C THR A 553 -15.78 12.04 -11.82
N GLU A 554 -16.29 13.12 -11.23
CA GLU A 554 -15.89 14.48 -11.61
C GLU A 554 -14.42 14.74 -11.25
N ARG A 555 -13.94 14.19 -10.13
CA ARG A 555 -12.63 14.58 -9.57
C ARG A 555 -11.53 13.52 -9.59
N PHE A 556 -11.88 12.25 -9.41
CA PHE A 556 -10.88 11.25 -9.01
C PHE A 556 -10.72 10.09 -9.99
N THR A 557 -11.79 9.66 -10.65
CA THR A 557 -11.80 8.46 -11.48
C THR A 557 -12.58 8.64 -12.77
N LYS A 558 -12.26 7.82 -13.78
CA LYS A 558 -12.98 7.85 -15.07
C LYS A 558 -14.38 7.25 -14.98
N ASP A 559 -14.58 6.25 -14.12
CA ASP A 559 -15.92 5.73 -13.80
C ASP A 559 -16.00 5.24 -12.35
N ALA A 560 -17.19 5.35 -11.75
CA ALA A 560 -17.42 4.96 -10.37
C ALA A 560 -18.71 4.15 -10.22
N ASP A 561 -18.67 3.12 -9.38
CA ASP A 561 -19.84 2.32 -9.02
C ASP A 561 -20.06 2.32 -7.51
N VAL A 562 -21.33 2.31 -7.10
CA VAL A 562 -21.75 2.04 -5.73
C VAL A 562 -22.60 0.78 -5.75
N LEU A 563 -22.04 -0.30 -5.21
CA LEU A 563 -22.67 -1.62 -5.15
C LEU A 563 -23.16 -1.87 -3.72
N LYS A 564 -24.33 -2.51 -3.61
CA LYS A 564 -24.90 -2.94 -2.33
C LYS A 564 -24.96 -4.45 -2.30
N LEU A 565 -24.46 -5.01 -1.22
CA LEU A 565 -24.36 -6.43 -1.00
C LEU A 565 -25.13 -6.80 0.26
N ASP A 566 -26.25 -7.51 0.09
CA ASP A 566 -26.97 -8.11 1.21
C ASP A 566 -26.16 -9.29 1.73
N THR A 567 -25.62 -9.12 2.93
CA THR A 567 -24.79 -10.09 3.63
C THR A 567 -25.45 -10.42 4.97
N PRO A 568 -26.30 -11.47 5.05
CA PRO A 568 -27.00 -11.85 6.28
C PRO A 568 -26.07 -12.10 7.47
N ALA A 569 -24.85 -12.59 7.23
CA ALA A 569 -23.82 -12.79 8.24
C ALA A 569 -23.34 -11.47 8.89
N ARG A 570 -23.70 -10.32 8.33
CA ARG A 570 -23.43 -8.97 8.84
C ARG A 570 -24.70 -8.33 9.41
N ALA A 571 -25.48 -9.08 10.17
CA ALA A 571 -26.68 -8.58 10.83
C ALA A 571 -26.40 -7.35 11.72
N HIS A 572 -25.28 -7.36 12.44
CA HIS A 572 -24.89 -6.34 13.44
C HIS A 572 -23.70 -5.48 13.03
N SER A 573 -23.39 -5.40 11.74
CA SER A 573 -22.29 -4.56 11.22
C SER A 573 -22.60 -3.99 9.84
N PHE A 574 -21.98 -2.86 9.54
CA PHE A 574 -22.00 -2.20 8.24
C PHE A 574 -20.58 -2.03 7.75
N ALA A 575 -20.21 -2.74 6.67
CA ALA A 575 -18.88 -2.70 6.10
C ALA A 575 -18.87 -2.02 4.73
N MET A 576 -17.77 -1.39 4.41
CA MET A 576 -17.59 -0.62 3.20
C MET A 576 -16.19 -0.89 2.66
N TYR A 577 -16.16 -1.33 1.41
CA TYR A 577 -14.92 -1.60 0.67
C TYR A 577 -14.83 -0.61 -0.46
N THR A 578 -13.65 -0.05 -0.70
CA THR A 578 -13.40 0.74 -1.89
C THR A 578 -12.31 0.06 -2.71
N LEU A 579 -12.56 -0.18 -3.98
CA LEU A 579 -11.56 -0.67 -4.91
C LEU A 579 -11.17 0.48 -5.81
N MET A 580 -9.88 0.79 -5.83
CA MET A 580 -9.29 1.78 -6.72
C MET A 580 -8.50 1.05 -7.78
N ILE A 581 -9.04 0.98 -8.98
CA ILE A 581 -8.44 0.27 -10.10
C ILE A 581 -7.66 1.25 -10.97
N GLY A 582 -6.41 0.88 -11.28
CA GLY A 582 -5.56 1.67 -12.16
C GLY A 582 -5.04 2.97 -11.55
N VAL A 583 -4.55 2.91 -10.31
CA VAL A 583 -3.88 4.02 -9.63
C VAL A 583 -2.52 4.32 -10.25
N GLN A 584 -2.26 5.62 -10.45
CA GLN A 584 -0.98 6.11 -10.96
C GLN A 584 -0.03 6.42 -9.79
N PRO A 585 1.04 5.64 -9.55
CA PRO A 585 1.93 5.90 -8.42
C PRO A 585 2.85 7.12 -8.64
N TRP A 586 3.18 7.45 -9.89
CA TRP A 586 4.17 8.48 -10.26
C TRP A 586 3.70 9.91 -10.04
N ALA A 587 4.63 10.85 -10.26
CA ALA A 587 4.37 12.28 -10.21
C ALA A 587 3.58 12.74 -11.44
N PRO A 588 2.58 13.62 -11.28
CA PRO A 588 1.78 14.13 -12.41
C PRO A 588 2.56 15.08 -13.33
N GLY A 589 3.74 15.54 -12.89
CA GLY A 589 4.59 16.43 -13.68
C GLY A 589 5.99 16.57 -13.08
N PRO A 590 6.96 17.13 -13.84
CA PRO A 590 8.32 17.33 -13.34
C PRO A 590 8.35 18.25 -12.12
N GLY A 591 9.13 17.88 -11.11
CA GLY A 591 9.26 18.64 -9.85
C GLY A 591 8.03 18.57 -8.94
N LEU A 592 6.97 17.86 -9.32
CA LEU A 592 5.85 17.53 -8.45
C LEU A 592 6.14 16.23 -7.71
N PRO A 593 5.61 16.08 -6.49
CA PRO A 593 5.87 14.87 -5.74
C PRO A 593 4.95 13.73 -6.24
N PRO A 594 5.37 12.45 -6.09
CA PRO A 594 4.63 11.30 -6.61
C PRO A 594 3.25 11.17 -5.98
N ARG A 595 2.28 10.61 -6.70
CA ARG A 595 0.92 10.42 -6.19
C ARG A 595 0.87 9.39 -5.07
N LEU A 596 1.66 8.31 -5.19
CA LEU A 596 1.90 7.40 -4.09
C LEU A 596 3.02 7.99 -3.21
N ARG A 597 2.69 8.50 -2.01
CA ARG A 597 3.68 9.16 -1.14
C ARG A 597 4.84 8.23 -0.77
N GLU A 598 4.58 6.93 -0.71
CA GLU A 598 5.56 5.87 -0.46
C GLU A 598 6.78 6.01 -1.37
N LEU A 599 6.58 6.34 -2.65
CA LEU A 599 7.67 6.47 -3.60
C LEU A 599 8.74 7.45 -3.14
N GLU A 600 8.40 8.54 -2.42
CA GLU A 600 9.38 9.53 -1.98
C GLU A 600 10.48 8.93 -1.09
N TRP A 601 10.09 8.09 -0.12
CA TRP A 601 11.06 7.47 0.78
C TRP A 601 11.63 6.16 0.22
N LEU A 602 10.88 5.46 -0.64
CA LEU A 602 11.36 4.29 -1.37
C LEU A 602 12.52 4.67 -2.32
N GLU A 603 12.34 5.72 -3.13
CA GLU A 603 13.35 6.28 -4.03
C GLU A 603 14.57 6.80 -3.27
N LYS A 604 14.36 7.50 -2.16
CA LYS A 604 15.46 7.96 -1.30
C LYS A 604 16.27 6.79 -0.75
N ALA A 605 15.64 5.74 -0.23
CA ALA A 605 16.36 4.58 0.28
C ALA A 605 17.15 3.85 -0.82
N TYR A 606 16.54 3.67 -2.00
CA TYR A 606 17.18 3.01 -3.13
C TYR A 606 18.37 3.81 -3.68
N SER A 607 18.21 5.11 -3.91
CA SER A 607 19.24 6.00 -4.47
C SER A 607 20.46 6.18 -3.58
N THR A 608 20.33 5.97 -2.26
CA THR A 608 21.48 5.99 -1.33
C THR A 608 22.36 4.74 -1.39
N SER A 609 21.97 3.70 -2.12
CA SER A 609 22.75 2.47 -2.24
C SER A 609 23.83 2.58 -3.31
N ASP A 610 25.07 2.25 -2.95
CA ASP A 610 26.18 2.12 -3.90
C ASP A 610 25.85 1.08 -5.00
N PHE A 611 26.38 1.28 -6.22
CA PHE A 611 26.13 0.37 -7.33
C PHE A 611 26.42 -1.10 -7.00
N SER A 612 27.49 -1.38 -6.25
CA SER A 612 27.86 -2.74 -5.83
C SER A 612 26.83 -3.42 -4.91
N LYS A 613 25.96 -2.63 -4.26
CA LYS A 613 24.89 -3.10 -3.38
C LYS A 613 23.54 -3.13 -4.06
N LEU A 614 23.33 -2.39 -5.17
CA LEU A 614 22.07 -2.40 -5.92
C LEU A 614 21.57 -3.80 -6.30
N PRO A 615 22.42 -4.78 -6.66
CA PRO A 615 21.93 -6.09 -7.04
C PRO A 615 21.07 -6.76 -5.97
N ARG A 616 21.33 -6.48 -4.68
CA ARG A 616 20.56 -7.06 -3.56
C ARG A 616 19.08 -6.67 -3.56
N HIS A 617 18.73 -5.59 -4.25
CA HIS A 617 17.36 -5.07 -4.36
C HIS A 617 16.61 -5.63 -5.56
N HIS A 618 17.22 -6.47 -6.40
CA HIS A 618 16.63 -6.97 -7.64
C HIS A 618 16.56 -8.50 -7.73
N SER A 619 15.62 -9.01 -8.54
CA SER A 619 15.51 -10.45 -8.83
C SER A 619 15.24 -10.75 -10.30
N LEU A 620 14.32 -10.02 -10.94
CA LEU A 620 13.92 -10.29 -12.32
C LEU A 620 15.13 -10.18 -13.27
N PHE A 621 15.22 -11.15 -14.18
CA PHE A 621 16.26 -11.34 -15.19
C PHE A 621 17.65 -11.80 -14.72
N TYR A 622 17.93 -11.87 -13.43
CA TYR A 622 19.19 -12.47 -12.99
C TYR A 622 19.25 -13.97 -13.34
N GLY A 623 20.33 -14.35 -14.03
CA GLY A 623 20.54 -15.70 -14.57
C GLY A 623 19.82 -16.00 -15.89
N THR A 624 19.08 -15.04 -16.45
CA THR A 624 18.33 -15.21 -17.70
C THR A 624 18.60 -14.06 -18.66
N PRO A 625 19.86 -13.91 -19.15
CA PRO A 625 20.27 -12.76 -19.97
C PRO A 625 19.64 -12.76 -21.37
N ARG A 626 19.25 -13.92 -21.92
CA ARG A 626 18.59 -14.02 -23.21
C ARG A 626 17.17 -13.43 -23.19
N PRO A 627 16.26 -13.83 -22.26
CA PRO A 627 14.97 -13.17 -22.09
C PRO A 627 15.11 -11.65 -21.88
N PHE A 628 16.01 -11.21 -21.01
CA PHE A 628 16.29 -9.78 -20.81
C PHE A 628 16.61 -9.06 -22.12
N SER A 629 17.53 -9.63 -22.92
CA SER A 629 18.00 -9.04 -24.15
C SER A 629 16.92 -8.94 -25.22
N MET A 630 16.09 -9.99 -25.35
CA MET A 630 15.01 -10.01 -26.33
C MET A 630 13.88 -9.02 -25.98
N ILE A 631 13.59 -8.82 -24.70
CA ILE A 631 12.50 -7.94 -24.25
C ILE A 631 12.95 -6.47 -24.25
N THR A 632 14.17 -6.19 -23.79
CA THR A 632 14.66 -4.81 -23.63
C THR A 632 15.42 -4.29 -24.85
N GLY A 633 15.78 -5.16 -25.80
CA GLY A 633 16.67 -4.83 -26.92
C GLY A 633 18.15 -4.67 -26.53
N ILE A 634 18.51 -4.80 -25.25
CA ILE A 634 19.88 -4.62 -24.78
C ILE A 634 20.68 -5.91 -24.99
N SER A 635 21.73 -5.86 -25.81
CA SER A 635 22.56 -7.04 -26.12
C SER A 635 23.32 -7.58 -24.90
N TYR A 636 23.28 -8.90 -24.68
CA TYR A 636 24.08 -9.57 -23.65
C TYR A 636 25.35 -10.23 -24.20
N THR A 637 26.31 -10.56 -23.32
CA THR A 637 27.55 -11.26 -23.69
C THR A 637 27.51 -12.71 -23.16
N PRO A 638 27.36 -13.74 -24.02
CA PRO A 638 27.33 -15.14 -23.59
C PRO A 638 28.56 -15.53 -22.75
N GLY A 639 28.36 -16.24 -21.64
CA GLY A 639 29.42 -16.67 -20.73
C GLY A 639 30.02 -15.59 -19.81
N ALA A 640 29.66 -14.31 -19.99
CA ALA A 640 30.12 -13.21 -19.15
C ALA A 640 29.08 -12.86 -18.06
N GLU A 641 28.88 -13.78 -17.12
CA GLU A 641 27.81 -13.69 -16.10
C GLU A 641 27.84 -12.39 -15.28
N GLU A 642 29.03 -11.95 -14.85
CA GLU A 642 29.20 -10.69 -14.10
C GLU A 642 28.78 -9.47 -14.92
N LYS A 643 29.25 -9.37 -16.16
CA LYS A 643 28.91 -8.27 -17.07
C LYS A 643 27.41 -8.22 -17.35
N ASN A 644 26.78 -9.39 -17.54
CA ASN A 644 25.34 -9.48 -17.79
C ASN A 644 24.54 -9.09 -16.53
N ARG A 645 24.97 -9.49 -15.33
CA ARG A 645 24.37 -9.05 -14.06
C ARG A 645 24.44 -7.54 -13.91
N ASP A 646 25.59 -6.93 -14.18
CA ASP A 646 25.79 -5.49 -14.03
C ASP A 646 24.95 -4.72 -15.05
N MET A 647 24.76 -5.26 -16.26
CA MET A 647 23.86 -4.73 -17.27
C MET A 647 22.40 -4.71 -16.81
N VAL A 648 21.90 -5.83 -16.28
CA VAL A 648 20.55 -5.91 -15.67
C VAL A 648 20.41 -4.92 -14.51
N THR A 649 21.46 -4.80 -13.68
CA THR A 649 21.47 -3.86 -12.54
C THR A 649 21.42 -2.40 -12.99
N ASN A 650 22.17 -2.04 -14.03
CA ASN A 650 22.11 -0.70 -14.62
C ASN A 650 20.73 -0.40 -15.19
N TYR A 651 20.13 -1.35 -15.91
CA TYR A 651 18.78 -1.20 -16.43
C TYR A 651 17.78 -0.89 -15.31
N TRP A 652 17.78 -1.67 -14.23
CA TRP A 652 16.86 -1.44 -13.11
C TRP A 652 17.15 -0.17 -12.31
N ARG A 653 18.42 0.25 -12.23
CA ARG A 653 18.78 1.54 -11.63
C ARG A 653 18.07 2.68 -12.35
N ASP A 654 18.10 2.64 -13.68
CA ASP A 654 17.64 3.72 -14.56
C ASP A 654 16.15 3.60 -14.92
N TYR A 655 15.52 2.45 -14.67
CA TYR A 655 14.08 2.24 -14.89
C TYR A 655 13.21 3.13 -13.99
N GLU A 656 12.30 3.90 -14.59
CA GLU A 656 11.32 4.76 -13.89
C GLU A 656 9.95 4.07 -13.86
N ILE A 657 9.24 4.16 -12.73
CA ILE A 657 7.87 3.65 -12.59
C ILE A 657 6.93 4.69 -13.19
N ILE A 658 6.86 4.76 -14.52
CA ILE A 658 5.98 5.66 -15.25
C ILE A 658 5.54 5.00 -16.55
N GLU A 659 4.29 5.21 -16.94
CA GLU A 659 3.80 4.77 -18.24
C GLU A 659 4.46 5.57 -19.37
N PRO A 660 4.84 4.91 -20.48
CA PRO A 660 5.38 5.61 -21.65
C PRO A 660 4.48 6.76 -22.12
N GLU A 661 3.17 6.51 -22.24
CA GLU A 661 2.22 7.54 -22.68
C GLU A 661 2.09 8.70 -21.66
N ALA A 662 2.31 8.45 -20.37
CA ALA A 662 2.23 9.48 -19.33
C ALA A 662 3.42 10.46 -19.36
N ILE A 663 4.54 10.10 -19.99
CA ILE A 663 5.68 11.01 -20.17
C ILE A 663 5.26 12.23 -21.01
N TRP A 664 4.34 12.06 -21.96
CA TRP A 664 3.78 13.17 -22.74
C TRP A 664 3.02 14.19 -21.89
N ASN A 665 2.49 13.81 -20.73
CA ASN A 665 1.79 14.72 -19.82
C ASN A 665 2.74 15.74 -19.17
N ASN A 666 4.05 15.48 -19.22
CA ASN A 666 5.07 16.42 -18.76
C ASN A 666 5.32 17.55 -19.76
N VAL A 667 4.99 17.37 -21.05
CA VAL A 667 5.24 18.36 -22.10
C VAL A 667 4.53 19.69 -21.81
N PRO A 668 3.21 19.74 -21.55
CA PRO A 668 2.52 21.00 -21.28
C PRO A 668 3.06 21.68 -20.02
N VAL A 669 3.46 20.90 -19.00
CA VAL A 669 4.01 21.42 -17.75
C VAL A 669 5.35 22.12 -17.99
N VAL A 670 6.27 21.50 -18.74
CA VAL A 670 7.57 22.12 -19.08
C VAL A 670 7.38 23.32 -20.00
N LEU A 671 6.46 23.26 -20.97
CA LEU A 671 6.14 24.40 -21.82
C LEU A 671 5.53 25.56 -21.03
N ALA A 672 4.68 25.29 -20.04
CA ALA A 672 4.12 26.32 -19.17
C ALA A 672 5.21 27.00 -18.32
N GLN A 673 6.20 26.23 -17.86
CA GLN A 673 7.38 26.76 -17.18
C GLN A 673 8.21 27.68 -18.10
N CYS A 674 8.39 27.29 -19.37
CA CYS A 674 9.04 28.12 -20.39
C CYS A 674 8.29 29.44 -20.58
N LEU A 675 6.98 29.39 -20.86
CA LEU A 675 6.15 30.58 -21.08
C LEU A 675 6.20 31.53 -19.88
N LYS A 676 6.08 31.01 -18.66
CA LYS A 676 6.13 31.84 -17.45
C LYS A 676 7.48 32.55 -17.29
N MET A 677 8.57 31.86 -17.58
CA MET A 677 9.90 32.44 -17.50
C MET A 677 10.13 33.49 -18.61
N PHE A 678 9.46 33.38 -19.75
CA PHE A 678 9.48 34.42 -20.80
C PHE A 678 8.81 35.71 -20.32
N ASP A 679 7.68 35.63 -19.62
CA ASP A 679 7.01 36.81 -19.04
C ASP A 679 7.91 37.51 -18.00
N ASP A 680 8.56 36.73 -17.14
CA ASP A 680 9.51 37.25 -16.15
C ASP A 680 10.75 37.89 -16.84
N LEU A 681 11.16 37.36 -17.99
CA LEU A 681 12.25 37.91 -18.80
C LEU A 681 11.84 39.24 -19.46
N LEU A 682 10.66 39.31 -20.07
CA LEU A 682 10.14 40.55 -20.67
C LEU A 682 10.08 41.68 -19.64
N THR A 683 9.56 41.39 -18.45
CA THR A 683 9.49 42.36 -17.35
C THR A 683 10.87 42.87 -16.94
N GLY A 684 11.88 41.99 -16.88
CA GLY A 684 13.24 42.40 -16.55
C GLY A 684 13.96 43.17 -17.66
N LEU A 685 13.67 42.88 -18.93
CA LEU A 685 14.14 43.66 -20.08
C LEU A 685 13.50 45.06 -20.10
N ASP A 686 12.20 45.18 -19.78
CA ASP A 686 11.52 46.47 -19.63
C ASP A 686 12.17 47.29 -18.51
N MET A 687 12.45 46.69 -17.35
CA MET A 687 13.16 47.34 -16.25
C MET A 687 14.56 47.83 -16.65
N ALA A 688 15.28 47.08 -17.48
CA ALA A 688 16.58 47.48 -18.00
C ALA A 688 16.45 48.67 -18.96
N GLU A 689 15.49 48.59 -19.90
CA GLU A 689 15.23 49.65 -20.86
C GLU A 689 14.82 50.97 -20.19
N ASP A 690 14.06 50.91 -19.09
CA ASP A 690 13.60 52.08 -18.34
C ASP A 690 14.71 52.89 -17.67
N ILE A 691 15.90 52.31 -17.47
CA ILE A 691 17.03 53.03 -16.84
C ILE A 691 17.47 54.23 -17.71
N LYS A 692 17.29 54.17 -19.04
CA LYS A 692 17.61 55.31 -19.91
C LYS A 692 16.66 56.51 -19.74
N ASN A 693 15.49 56.29 -19.13
CA ASN A 693 14.43 57.31 -18.98
C ASN A 693 14.64 58.23 -17.75
N VAL A 694 15.83 58.24 -17.15
CA VAL A 694 16.19 59.17 -16.07
C VAL A 694 15.99 60.61 -16.53
N ARG A 695 15.16 61.35 -15.80
CA ARG A 695 14.92 62.77 -16.07
C ARG A 695 16.15 63.59 -15.69
N VAL A 696 16.89 64.04 -16.70
CA VAL A 696 17.96 65.01 -16.54
C VAL A 696 17.41 66.41 -16.82
N PRO A 697 17.45 67.35 -15.86
CA PRO A 697 16.99 68.73 -16.08
C PRO A 697 17.80 69.46 -17.17
N ASP A 698 17.21 70.49 -17.77
CA ASP A 698 17.90 71.33 -18.75
C ASP A 698 19.13 72.00 -18.10
N PRO A 699 20.34 71.88 -18.68
CA PRO A 699 21.55 72.51 -18.17
C PRO A 699 21.45 74.03 -17.94
N GLU A 700 20.52 74.74 -18.58
CA GLU A 700 20.29 76.18 -18.37
C GLU A 700 19.29 76.50 -17.25
N SER A 701 18.63 75.49 -16.69
CA SER A 701 17.53 75.62 -15.71
C SER A 701 17.95 75.30 -14.26
N TYR A 702 19.17 75.65 -13.87
CA TYR A 702 19.68 75.28 -12.54
C TYR A 702 18.76 75.76 -11.39
N SER A 703 18.40 74.82 -10.52
CA SER A 703 17.79 75.08 -9.22
C SER A 703 18.16 73.94 -8.24
N ILE A 704 18.16 74.20 -6.94
CA ILE A 704 18.42 73.18 -5.91
C ILE A 704 17.40 72.01 -6.03
N ALA A 705 16.16 72.32 -6.38
CA ALA A 705 15.13 71.33 -6.64
C ALA A 705 15.48 70.41 -7.83
N ASN A 706 15.97 70.97 -8.94
CA ASN A 706 16.40 70.22 -10.11
C ASN A 706 17.64 69.35 -9.82
N LEU A 707 18.60 69.84 -9.03
CA LEU A 707 19.75 69.06 -8.58
C LEU A 707 19.33 67.89 -7.68
N THR A 708 18.39 68.12 -6.76
CA THR A 708 17.87 67.07 -5.88
C THR A 708 17.07 66.02 -6.67
N MET A 709 16.28 66.45 -7.66
CA MET A 709 15.59 65.54 -8.58
C MET A 709 16.58 64.69 -9.38
N LEU A 710 17.65 65.27 -9.92
CA LEU A 710 18.69 64.53 -10.66
C LEU A 710 19.37 63.50 -9.76
N VAL A 711 19.78 63.88 -8.55
CA VAL A 711 20.38 62.96 -7.56
C VAL A 711 19.43 61.79 -7.25
N HIS A 712 18.16 62.08 -7.00
CA HIS A 712 17.16 61.04 -6.75
C HIS A 712 16.94 60.12 -7.96
N GLY A 713 16.90 60.68 -9.18
CA GLY A 713 16.80 59.93 -10.42
C GLY A 713 17.99 58.99 -10.66
N LEU A 714 19.21 59.48 -10.43
CA LEU A 714 20.44 58.69 -10.52
C LEU A 714 20.51 57.59 -9.46
N GLU A 715 20.11 57.86 -8.21
CA GLU A 715 20.02 56.83 -7.16
C GLU A 715 19.02 55.72 -7.52
N ASN A 716 17.86 56.08 -8.06
CA ASN A 716 16.87 55.09 -8.51
C ASN A 716 17.41 54.27 -9.70
N ALA A 717 18.08 54.92 -10.65
CA ALA A 717 18.73 54.26 -11.78
C ALA A 717 19.82 53.28 -11.33
N SER A 718 20.68 53.68 -10.38
CA SER A 718 21.71 52.78 -9.80
C SER A 718 21.08 51.57 -9.11
N LYS A 719 20.02 51.78 -8.32
CA LYS A 719 19.28 50.67 -7.68
C LYS A 719 18.65 49.74 -8.72
N SER A 720 18.06 50.29 -9.79
CA SER A 720 17.52 49.49 -10.89
C SER A 720 18.62 48.73 -11.63
N MET A 721 19.78 49.35 -11.86
CA MET A 721 20.96 48.71 -12.49
C MET A 721 21.46 47.52 -11.66
N GLU A 722 21.54 47.67 -10.33
CA GLU A 722 21.89 46.58 -9.43
C GLU A 722 20.86 45.43 -9.48
N LYS A 723 19.56 45.75 -9.56
CA LYS A 723 18.50 44.76 -9.74
C LYS A 723 18.65 44.02 -11.07
N VAL A 724 18.85 44.75 -12.18
CA VAL A 724 19.06 44.16 -13.52
C VAL A 724 20.26 43.21 -13.49
N LYS A 725 21.41 43.61 -12.94
CA LYS A 725 22.59 42.74 -12.81
C LYS A 725 22.34 41.44 -12.05
N ARG A 726 21.51 41.49 -11.00
CA ARG A 726 21.15 40.30 -10.23
C ARG A 726 20.22 39.41 -11.02
N TRP A 727 19.19 40.03 -11.60
CA TRP A 727 18.19 39.37 -12.42
C TRP A 727 18.81 38.66 -13.63
N THR A 728 19.74 39.27 -14.38
CA THR A 728 20.38 38.60 -15.53
C THR A 728 21.08 37.29 -15.15
N LYS A 729 21.72 37.25 -13.97
CA LYS A 729 22.38 36.03 -13.47
C LYS A 729 21.38 34.96 -13.00
N GLU A 730 20.28 35.37 -12.39
CA GLU A 730 19.21 34.47 -11.96
C GLU A 730 18.49 33.88 -13.19
N ALA A 731 18.21 34.71 -14.19
CA ALA A 731 17.62 34.33 -15.46
C ALA A 731 18.50 33.33 -16.23
N GLU A 732 19.79 33.62 -16.42
CA GLU A 732 20.74 32.70 -17.09
C GLU A 732 20.74 31.29 -16.46
N ARG A 733 20.77 31.21 -15.13
CA ARG A 733 20.69 29.95 -14.39
C ARG A 733 19.33 29.26 -14.59
N GLY A 734 18.24 30.04 -14.58
CA GLY A 734 16.88 29.56 -14.84
C GLY A 734 16.76 28.91 -16.22
N PHE A 735 17.20 29.60 -17.27
CA PHE A 735 17.19 29.09 -18.65
C PHE A 735 18.07 27.85 -18.80
N THR A 736 19.26 27.83 -18.20
CA THR A 736 20.14 26.65 -18.25
C THR A 736 19.47 25.43 -17.61
N ARG A 737 18.79 25.62 -16.48
CA ARG A 737 18.04 24.54 -15.82
C ARG A 737 16.89 24.05 -16.70
N LEU A 738 16.05 24.96 -17.21
CA LEU A 738 14.90 24.59 -18.03
C LEU A 738 15.29 23.95 -19.36
N LYS A 739 16.41 24.37 -19.94
CA LYS A 739 17.03 23.69 -21.09
C LYS A 739 17.35 22.24 -20.76
N ASN A 740 17.99 21.98 -19.62
CA ASN A 740 18.33 20.61 -19.22
C ASN A 740 17.07 19.75 -18.97
N GLU A 741 16.04 20.33 -18.34
CA GLU A 741 14.75 19.65 -18.13
C GLU A 741 14.06 19.32 -19.47
N LEU A 742 14.10 20.24 -20.44
CA LEU A 742 13.56 20.04 -21.79
C LEU A 742 14.33 18.97 -22.58
N ASP A 743 15.66 18.99 -22.53
CA ASP A 743 16.50 17.99 -23.20
C ASP A 743 16.31 16.59 -22.61
N GLU A 744 16.19 16.49 -21.28
CA GLU A 744 15.88 15.22 -20.61
C GLU A 744 14.51 14.70 -21.06
N LEU A 745 13.49 15.57 -21.13
CA LEU A 745 12.17 15.21 -21.63
C LEU A 745 12.22 14.73 -23.09
N ILE A 746 12.91 15.47 -23.97
CA ILE A 746 13.10 15.08 -25.38
C ILE A 746 13.79 13.72 -25.49
N PHE A 747 14.83 13.48 -24.69
CA PHE A 747 15.53 12.20 -24.66
C PHE A 747 14.58 11.05 -24.29
N LYS A 748 13.72 11.24 -23.28
CA LYS A 748 12.71 10.26 -22.89
C LYS A 748 11.66 10.03 -23.99
N LEU A 749 11.19 11.09 -24.64
CA LEU A 749 10.17 11.02 -25.69
C LEU A 749 10.63 10.29 -26.95
N LYS A 750 11.91 10.40 -27.33
CA LYS A 750 12.46 9.67 -28.50
C LYS A 750 12.36 8.15 -28.39
N GLY A 751 12.24 7.61 -27.18
CA GLY A 751 12.09 6.18 -26.93
C GLY A 751 10.64 5.69 -26.93
N ILE A 752 9.66 6.56 -27.19
CA ILE A 752 8.23 6.23 -27.10
C ILE A 752 7.66 6.14 -28.51
N GLU A 753 7.18 4.96 -28.91
CA GLU A 753 6.63 4.72 -30.25
C GLU A 753 5.30 5.43 -30.50
N ARG A 754 4.46 5.58 -29.45
CA ARG A 754 3.15 6.24 -29.56
C ARG A 754 3.23 7.72 -29.20
N THR A 755 2.84 8.53 -30.16
CA THR A 755 2.68 9.98 -30.00
C THR A 755 1.27 10.33 -29.52
N PRO A 756 1.07 11.52 -28.91
CA PRO A 756 -0.26 11.99 -28.55
C PRO A 756 -1.12 12.10 -29.82
N ALA A 757 -2.38 11.65 -29.76
CA ALA A 757 -3.30 11.67 -30.89
C ALA A 757 -4.32 12.82 -30.79
N GLY A 758 -4.83 13.27 -31.94
CA GLY A 758 -5.95 14.21 -32.06
C GLY A 758 -5.74 15.57 -31.39
N ASP A 759 -6.78 16.07 -30.71
CA ASP A 759 -6.84 17.38 -30.04
C ASP A 759 -5.67 17.66 -29.08
N LYS A 760 -5.13 16.63 -28.43
CA LYS A 760 -4.00 16.78 -27.50
C LYS A 760 -2.71 17.17 -28.23
N ALA A 761 -2.44 16.55 -29.38
CA ALA A 761 -1.27 16.89 -30.19
C ALA A 761 -1.37 18.32 -30.73
N GLU A 762 -2.55 18.71 -31.21
CA GLU A 762 -2.80 20.07 -31.71
C GLU A 762 -2.58 21.13 -30.62
N LYS A 763 -3.10 20.90 -29.40
CA LYS A 763 -2.85 21.77 -28.24
C LYS A 763 -1.36 21.87 -27.90
N MET A 764 -0.64 20.75 -27.91
CA MET A 764 0.81 20.73 -27.66
C MET A 764 1.57 21.50 -28.73
N LEU A 765 1.28 21.26 -30.02
CA LEU A 765 1.92 21.95 -31.14
C LEU A 765 1.69 23.46 -31.06
N ARG A 766 0.46 23.89 -30.76
CA ARG A 766 0.15 25.31 -30.54
C ARG A 766 1.02 25.90 -29.42
N MET A 767 1.13 25.22 -28.29
CA MET A 767 1.93 25.69 -27.15
C MET A 767 3.43 25.71 -27.45
N ILE A 768 3.93 24.75 -28.25
CA ILE A 768 5.32 24.72 -28.74
C ILE A 768 5.58 25.89 -29.69
N ASP A 769 4.64 26.19 -30.59
CA ASP A 769 4.75 27.29 -31.55
C ASP A 769 4.73 28.65 -30.86
N ASP A 770 3.81 28.86 -29.92
CA ASP A 770 3.75 30.08 -29.13
C ASP A 770 5.03 30.25 -28.28
N SER A 771 5.53 29.17 -27.67
CA SER A 771 6.80 29.17 -26.94
C SER A 771 8.00 29.50 -27.85
N SER A 772 8.05 28.91 -29.04
CA SER A 772 9.13 29.12 -30.01
C SER A 772 9.13 30.56 -30.53
N ARG A 773 7.96 31.09 -30.86
CA ARG A 773 7.78 32.47 -31.32
C ARG A 773 8.18 33.48 -30.25
N ASN A 774 7.75 33.28 -29.01
CA ASN A 774 8.15 34.15 -27.90
C ASN A 774 9.66 34.12 -27.67
N MET A 775 10.29 32.95 -27.81
CA MET A 775 11.75 32.81 -27.71
C MET A 775 12.48 33.58 -28.82
N GLU A 776 11.99 33.52 -30.06
CA GLU A 776 12.57 34.27 -31.20
C GLU A 776 12.47 35.79 -30.95
N ILE A 777 11.31 36.29 -30.52
CA ILE A 777 11.12 37.71 -30.15
C ILE A 777 12.07 38.14 -29.04
N LEU A 778 12.27 37.28 -28.03
CA LEU A 778 13.15 37.55 -26.90
C LEU A 778 14.63 37.57 -27.29
N LEU A 779 15.06 36.68 -28.17
CA LEU A 779 16.43 36.66 -28.72
C LEU A 779 16.72 37.96 -29.47
N ASP A 780 15.81 38.38 -30.36
CA ASP A 780 15.93 39.64 -31.10
C ASP A 780 15.99 40.84 -30.14
N ARG A 781 15.14 40.85 -29.11
CA ARG A 781 15.10 41.92 -28.12
C ARG A 781 16.36 41.97 -27.25
N ILE A 782 16.90 40.82 -26.85
CA ILE A 782 18.17 40.73 -26.10
C ILE A 782 19.33 41.22 -26.96
N GLU A 783 19.37 40.84 -28.24
CA GLU A 783 20.41 41.29 -29.15
C GLU A 783 20.36 42.81 -29.32
N ASP A 784 19.20 43.37 -29.65
CA ASP A 784 18.99 44.82 -29.78
C ASP A 784 19.37 45.56 -28.49
N LEU A 785 18.78 45.17 -27.34
CA LEU A 785 19.02 45.85 -26.08
C LEU A 785 20.49 45.73 -25.65
N SER A 786 21.11 44.55 -25.74
CA SER A 786 22.51 44.39 -25.33
C SER A 786 23.49 45.24 -26.15
N ASN A 787 23.17 45.47 -27.44
CA ASN A 787 23.98 46.29 -28.34
C ASN A 787 23.83 47.79 -28.02
N ARG A 788 22.63 48.28 -27.69
CA ARG A 788 22.39 49.72 -27.43
C ARG A 788 22.48 50.15 -25.96
N PHE A 789 22.36 49.22 -25.01
CA PHE A 789 22.22 49.53 -23.58
C PHE A 789 23.36 50.38 -23.02
N SER A 790 24.61 50.05 -23.37
CA SER A 790 25.77 50.82 -22.87
C SER A 790 25.78 52.25 -23.40
N ASP A 791 25.35 52.46 -24.65
CA ASP A 791 25.28 53.78 -25.28
C ASP A 791 24.11 54.60 -24.74
N ASP A 792 22.96 53.97 -24.50
CA ASP A 792 21.79 54.61 -23.85
C ASP A 792 22.17 55.14 -22.45
N ILE A 793 22.86 54.33 -21.64
CA ILE A 793 23.31 54.75 -20.30
C ILE A 793 24.41 55.82 -20.39
N LYS A 794 25.34 55.69 -21.35
CA LYS A 794 26.36 56.71 -21.58
C LYS A 794 25.74 58.07 -21.93
N SER A 795 24.68 58.10 -22.74
CA SER A 795 23.94 59.33 -23.05
C SER A 795 23.34 59.98 -21.80
N VAL A 796 22.75 59.19 -20.90
CA VAL A 796 22.22 59.69 -19.61
C VAL A 796 23.34 60.27 -18.75
N ILE A 797 24.48 59.58 -18.65
CA ILE A 797 25.65 60.03 -17.89
C ILE A 797 26.19 61.34 -18.45
N GLU A 798 26.34 61.46 -19.77
CA GLU A 798 26.83 62.67 -20.43
C GLU A 798 25.91 63.87 -20.20
N LYS A 799 24.58 63.67 -20.30
CA LYS A 799 23.58 64.71 -19.99
C LYS A 799 23.67 65.13 -18.52
N ALA A 800 23.76 64.17 -17.59
CA ALA A 800 23.85 64.44 -16.16
C ALA A 800 25.15 65.21 -15.82
N MET A 801 26.28 64.80 -16.38
CA MET A 801 27.56 65.52 -16.25
C MET A 801 27.48 66.93 -16.85
N GLY A 802 26.81 67.09 -17.99
CA GLY A 802 26.58 68.39 -18.62
C GLY A 802 25.76 69.35 -17.74
N PHE A 803 24.74 68.84 -17.05
CA PHE A 803 23.99 69.62 -16.04
C PHE A 803 24.87 69.98 -14.84
N LEU A 804 25.60 69.02 -14.27
CA LEU A 804 26.48 69.25 -13.11
C LEU A 804 27.60 70.25 -13.42
N GLY A 805 28.16 70.22 -14.63
CA GLY A 805 29.25 71.10 -15.07
C GLY A 805 28.85 72.55 -15.34
N ARG A 806 27.54 72.85 -15.42
CA ARG A 806 27.01 74.21 -15.64
C ARG A 806 26.43 74.86 -14.37
N ILE A 807 26.61 74.23 -13.20
CA ILE A 807 26.20 74.82 -11.92
C ILE A 807 27.03 76.09 -11.67
N PRO A 808 26.42 77.27 -11.45
CA PRO A 808 27.15 78.51 -11.20
C PRO A 808 28.02 78.41 -9.94
N SER A 809 29.28 78.85 -10.02
CA SER A 809 30.24 78.82 -8.90
C SER A 809 29.82 79.65 -7.69
N GLU A 810 28.90 80.59 -7.88
CA GLU A 810 28.34 81.45 -6.83
C GLU A 810 27.28 80.71 -5.97
N GLU A 811 26.71 79.61 -6.49
CA GLU A 811 25.64 78.81 -5.86
C GLU A 811 26.16 77.53 -5.16
N THR A 812 27.47 77.25 -5.25
CA THR A 812 28.15 76.06 -4.67
C THR A 812 28.33 76.11 -3.15
N THR A 813 27.22 76.08 -2.41
CA THR A 813 27.22 75.90 -0.95
C THR A 813 27.63 74.48 -0.55
N SER A 814 27.99 74.26 0.72
CA SER A 814 28.37 72.94 1.25
C SER A 814 27.30 71.86 1.03
N SER A 815 26.02 72.23 1.01
CA SER A 815 24.90 71.33 0.71
C SER A 815 24.85 70.93 -0.76
N VAL A 816 25.06 71.89 -1.67
CA VAL A 816 25.14 71.66 -3.12
C VAL A 816 26.33 70.77 -3.47
N ILE A 817 27.49 71.00 -2.85
CA ILE A 817 28.69 70.14 -3.01
C ILE A 817 28.37 68.69 -2.62
N ARG A 818 27.68 68.47 -1.49
CA ARG A 818 27.27 67.13 -1.05
C ARG A 818 26.36 66.43 -2.08
N HIS A 819 25.44 67.16 -2.70
CA HIS A 819 24.58 66.63 -3.76
C HIS A 819 25.34 66.32 -5.05
N ILE A 820 26.29 67.18 -5.44
CA ILE A 820 27.19 66.93 -6.58
C ILE A 820 28.01 65.67 -6.36
N THR A 821 28.70 65.55 -5.21
CA THR A 821 29.50 64.35 -4.88
C THR A 821 28.64 63.08 -4.86
N LYS A 822 27.39 63.17 -4.40
CA LYS A 822 26.45 62.03 -4.44
C LYS A 822 26.07 61.67 -5.88
N ALA A 823 25.74 62.65 -6.73
CA ALA A 823 25.46 62.42 -8.14
C ALA A 823 26.66 61.80 -8.88
N GLU A 824 27.87 62.30 -8.64
CA GLU A 824 29.12 61.77 -9.23
C GLU A 824 29.40 60.32 -8.79
N SER A 825 29.13 60.00 -7.52
CA SER A 825 29.23 58.62 -7.01
C SER A 825 28.24 57.68 -7.71
N GLU A 826 26.98 58.09 -7.86
CA GLU A 826 25.96 57.30 -8.57
C GLU A 826 26.25 57.18 -10.07
N ILE A 827 26.74 58.24 -10.72
CA ILE A 827 27.23 58.20 -12.11
C ILE A 827 28.38 57.19 -12.26
N SER A 828 29.32 57.17 -11.32
CA SER A 828 30.45 56.23 -11.35
C SER A 828 29.98 54.78 -11.23
N LYS A 829 29.00 54.51 -10.34
CA LYS A 829 28.37 53.18 -10.23
C LYS A 829 27.65 52.78 -11.51
N LEU A 830 26.80 53.66 -12.06
CA LEU A 830 26.09 53.41 -13.32
C LEU A 830 27.06 53.10 -14.47
N ARG A 831 28.17 53.83 -14.55
CA ARG A 831 29.20 53.60 -15.56
C ARG A 831 29.86 52.22 -15.44
N GLU A 832 30.25 51.83 -14.22
CA GLU A 832 30.87 50.53 -13.99
C GLU A 832 29.88 49.37 -14.24
N ASP A 833 28.64 49.55 -13.77
CA ASP A 833 27.64 48.51 -13.77
C ASP A 833 26.92 48.32 -15.09
N SER A 834 26.83 49.37 -15.92
CA SER A 834 26.23 49.30 -17.26
C SER A 834 26.89 48.26 -18.17
N MET A 835 28.23 48.19 -18.19
CA MET A 835 28.96 47.19 -18.97
C MET A 835 28.70 45.77 -18.46
N LYS A 836 28.62 45.59 -17.14
CA LYS A 836 28.32 44.29 -16.52
C LYS A 836 26.89 43.85 -16.80
N ALA A 837 25.93 44.78 -16.76
CA ALA A 837 24.53 44.54 -17.10
C ALA A 837 24.35 44.21 -18.58
N ALA A 838 24.95 44.98 -19.50
CA ALA A 838 24.91 44.70 -20.94
C ALA A 838 25.49 43.32 -21.28
N LYS A 839 26.62 42.98 -20.66
CA LYS A 839 27.21 41.64 -20.77
C LYS A 839 26.26 40.56 -20.24
N GLY A 840 25.68 40.76 -19.06
CA GLY A 840 24.71 39.83 -18.48
C GLY A 840 23.46 39.64 -19.36
N ILE A 841 22.94 40.72 -19.98
CA ILE A 841 21.83 40.65 -20.93
C ILE A 841 22.22 39.78 -22.13
N LYS A 842 23.40 40.01 -22.71
CA LYS A 842 23.91 39.24 -23.84
C LYS A 842 24.13 37.76 -23.52
N GLU A 843 24.64 37.43 -22.34
CA GLU A 843 24.94 36.06 -21.92
C GLU A 843 23.67 35.19 -21.81
N MET A 844 22.49 35.78 -21.57
CA MET A 844 21.21 35.05 -21.59
C MET A 844 20.83 34.51 -22.98
N GLY A 845 21.31 35.13 -24.06
CA GLY A 845 20.96 34.73 -25.43
C GLY A 845 21.42 33.32 -25.80
N GLY A 846 22.54 32.85 -25.23
CA GLY A 846 23.07 31.51 -25.50
C GLY A 846 22.13 30.38 -25.06
N PRO A 847 21.78 30.29 -23.76
CA PRO A 847 20.80 29.33 -23.26
C PRO A 847 19.44 29.38 -23.98
N LEU A 848 18.93 30.59 -24.26
CA LEU A 848 17.67 30.79 -24.99
C LEU A 848 17.71 30.21 -26.42
N ALA A 849 18.81 30.42 -27.15
CA ALA A 849 18.98 29.87 -28.49
C ALA A 849 19.07 28.33 -28.47
N MET A 850 19.70 27.74 -27.45
CA MET A 850 19.69 26.29 -27.26
C MET A 850 18.29 25.77 -26.97
N MET A 851 17.53 26.44 -26.10
CA MET A 851 16.14 26.06 -25.82
C MET A 851 15.27 26.15 -27.08
N LEU A 852 15.45 27.17 -27.93
CA LEU A 852 14.75 27.25 -29.22
C LEU A 852 15.05 26.04 -30.11
N SER A 853 16.30 25.57 -30.13
CA SER A 853 16.67 24.34 -30.84
C SER A 853 15.96 23.13 -30.26
N SER A 854 15.92 22.99 -28.93
CA SER A 854 15.22 21.89 -28.25
C SER A 854 13.70 21.95 -28.49
N LEU A 855 13.08 23.14 -28.50
CA LEU A 855 11.66 23.31 -28.85
C LEU A 855 11.38 22.90 -30.30
N LYS A 856 12.26 23.24 -31.25
CA LYS A 856 12.17 22.81 -32.65
C LYS A 856 12.32 21.29 -32.79
N GLU A 857 13.13 20.67 -31.96
CA GLU A 857 13.24 19.21 -31.89
C GLU A 857 11.99 18.56 -31.29
N LEU A 858 11.47 19.10 -30.18
CA LEU A 858 10.22 18.65 -29.57
C LEU A 858 9.05 18.76 -30.56
N LYS A 859 8.99 19.85 -31.34
CA LYS A 859 8.02 20.02 -32.43
C LYS A 859 8.09 18.88 -33.43
N LYS A 860 9.29 18.55 -33.94
CA LYS A 860 9.47 17.43 -34.89
C LYS A 860 9.02 16.09 -34.32
N ILE A 861 9.32 15.80 -33.05
CA ILE A 861 8.90 14.56 -32.39
C ILE A 861 7.37 14.51 -32.28
N THR A 862 6.75 15.65 -31.97
CA THR A 862 5.28 15.76 -31.85
C THR A 862 4.60 15.65 -33.22
N GLU A 863 5.16 16.25 -34.27
CA GLU A 863 4.63 16.22 -35.64
C GLU A 863 4.79 14.86 -36.33
N ALA A 864 5.93 14.18 -36.13
CA ALA A 864 6.18 12.86 -36.72
C ALA A 864 5.09 11.85 -36.39
N GLY A 865 4.46 12.00 -35.21
CA GLY A 865 3.32 11.24 -34.76
C GLY A 865 1.99 11.45 -35.47
N GLY A 866 1.73 12.67 -35.94
CA GLY A 866 0.47 13.01 -36.60
C GLY A 866 0.36 12.44 -38.02
N SER A 867 1.49 12.15 -38.66
CA SER A 867 1.54 11.74 -40.07
C SER A 867 1.21 10.25 -40.32
N GLU A 868 1.37 9.38 -39.32
CA GLU A 868 1.02 7.95 -39.45
C GLU A 868 -0.49 7.69 -39.25
N ALA A 869 -1.20 8.57 -38.54
CA ALA A 869 -2.65 8.44 -38.34
C ALA A 869 -3.49 8.81 -39.59
N GLU A 870 -2.96 9.61 -40.51
CA GLU A 870 -3.65 9.96 -41.77
C GLU A 870 -3.43 8.94 -42.89
N THR A 871 -2.50 7.98 -42.73
CA THR A 871 -2.15 7.02 -43.80
C THR A 871 -2.80 5.63 -43.68
N GLU A 872 -3.57 5.35 -42.61
CA GLU A 872 -4.49 4.20 -42.57
C GLU A 872 -5.90 4.53 -43.11
N GLY A 873 -6.10 5.75 -43.59
CA GLY A 873 -7.36 6.26 -44.15
C GLY A 873 -7.36 6.41 -45.67
N GLY A 874 -6.76 5.50 -46.44
CA GLY A 874 -7.00 5.47 -47.89
C GLY A 874 -5.90 4.90 -48.76
N GLU A 875 -5.88 3.59 -48.94
CA GLU A 875 -5.43 3.00 -50.22
C GLU A 875 -6.18 1.68 -50.47
N GLU A 876 -7.20 1.73 -51.33
CA GLU A 876 -7.78 0.56 -51.97
C GLU A 876 -6.71 -0.17 -52.81
N ARG A 877 -6.05 -1.18 -52.24
CA ARG A 877 -5.33 -2.19 -53.04
C ARG A 877 -6.27 -3.35 -53.39
N LYS A 878 -6.85 -3.25 -54.59
CA LYS A 878 -7.47 -4.37 -55.32
C LYS A 878 -6.48 -5.54 -55.43
N GLY A 879 -6.75 -6.63 -54.72
CA GLY A 879 -6.01 -7.89 -54.83
C GLY A 879 -6.77 -9.08 -54.24
N LYS A 880 -7.52 -9.78 -55.10
CA LYS A 880 -8.32 -11.00 -54.86
C LYS A 880 -7.84 -11.90 -53.70
N LYS A 881 -8.67 -12.08 -52.67
CA LYS A 881 -8.73 -13.31 -51.86
C LYS A 881 -10.15 -13.85 -51.83
N ARG A 882 -10.28 -15.14 -52.11
CA ARG A 882 -11.52 -15.92 -52.14
C ARG A 882 -12.17 -15.90 -50.75
N GLY A 883 -13.47 -15.59 -50.72
CA GLY A 883 -14.30 -15.67 -49.53
C GLY A 883 -14.47 -17.11 -49.04
N VAL A 884 -14.41 -17.26 -47.72
CA VAL A 884 -15.13 -18.30 -46.99
C VAL A 884 -16.06 -17.53 -46.06
N GLU A 885 -17.35 -17.61 -46.38
CA GLU A 885 -18.43 -17.03 -45.59
C GLU A 885 -18.55 -17.75 -44.25
N LEU A 886 -18.63 -16.98 -43.16
CA LEU A 886 -19.26 -17.40 -41.91
C LEU A 886 -20.64 -16.73 -41.82
N PRO A 887 -21.66 -17.43 -41.28
CA PRO A 887 -23.06 -17.07 -41.45
C PRO A 887 -23.47 -15.84 -40.63
N ASP A 888 -24.30 -15.00 -41.26
CA ASP A 888 -24.99 -13.86 -40.69
C ASP A 888 -26.06 -14.33 -39.68
N LEU A 889 -25.91 -13.92 -38.42
CA LEU A 889 -26.87 -14.15 -37.32
C LEU A 889 -27.48 -12.81 -36.87
N SER A 890 -27.87 -11.96 -37.81
CA SER A 890 -28.74 -10.82 -37.51
C SER A 890 -30.21 -11.25 -37.45
N LEU A 891 -30.72 -11.35 -36.22
CA LEU A 891 -32.15 -11.43 -35.90
C LEU A 891 -32.85 -10.16 -36.40
N ASN A 892 -33.62 -10.30 -37.48
CA ASN A 892 -34.59 -9.32 -37.95
C ASN A 892 -35.71 -9.16 -36.91
N MET A 893 -35.76 -8.01 -36.23
CA MET A 893 -36.96 -7.55 -35.55
C MET A 893 -37.93 -6.95 -36.58
N GLY A 894 -38.87 -7.76 -37.07
CA GLY A 894 -40.06 -7.30 -37.77
C GLY A 894 -41.26 -7.28 -36.82
N ARG A 895 -41.79 -6.08 -36.53
CA ARG A 895 -43.16 -5.89 -36.02
C ARG A 895 -44.14 -6.03 -37.20
N GLY A 896 -45.26 -6.70 -36.98
CA GLY A 896 -46.52 -6.37 -37.67
C GLY A 896 -47.37 -7.54 -38.16
N GLU A 897 -48.44 -7.80 -37.42
CA GLU A 897 -49.81 -8.07 -37.89
C GLU A 897 -50.20 -9.41 -38.55
N GLY A 898 -51.05 -10.15 -37.84
CA GLY A 898 -52.41 -10.48 -38.31
C GLY A 898 -52.64 -11.79 -39.08
N GLY A 899 -53.57 -12.60 -38.57
CA GLY A 899 -54.44 -13.46 -39.40
C GLY A 899 -54.47 -14.95 -39.06
N GLU A 900 -55.57 -15.35 -38.41
CA GLU A 900 -56.16 -16.69 -38.23
C GLU A 900 -55.48 -17.74 -37.32
#